data_AF-A0A2E7S0U3-F1
#
_entry.id   AF-A0A2E7S0U3-F1
#
_cell.length_a   1.000
_cell.length_b   1.000
_cell.length_c   1.000
_cell.angle_alpha   90.00
_cell.angle_beta   90.00
_cell.angle_gamma   90.00
#
_symmetry.space_group_name_H-M   'P 1'
#
loop_
_entity.id
_entity.type
_entity.pdbx_description
1 polymer ?
#
loop_
_entity_poly.entity_id
_entity_poly.type
_entity_poly.pdbx_seq_one_letter_code
_entity_poly.pdbx_strand_id
1 'polypeptide(L)'
;MHMTHREVCFWTLAVTISLSMAGTRVVAKPTLPTKAKNVRKIVSDGRHNAFAAFVKWQDQYWLAFRKGTGHVARDGDLAVIRSSDTMTWKPSITLDVSGDDRDAQLLATPKRLFLYINSLNGGRFHVSVSHTDDGRAWSKPQPVYRDGFILWKPIQHKGRYYAAAHRPGPNSSRESHLVTSTDGIEWTKVSTIRAGQGESETTLHFGADGRLTAFLRSQVTVGGAILESLPPYAKWTERPAGVHLSGQAVHTFGGVTYLMGRYLGYDPPVPASTPRSQVGGRRLDQATMIYTFESGKLRPYCLLGPLDGNHDSSYAAAVEDGDDMLVVFHRAAHPYAGEFRFKDAADIFLARVPLKPSRDDSAGKIPGHTRIVIQGADDVIDGSVSTTNAASFSQPTLKANGYAWSSYETVLMRFKLDRIAPSRHGRLKKAVLRLHVVTAKNPKKKITTVAPTDIAWNHKANFRSPLGNKSTWPVRQEHANINYAMRPGLVSRRVIEKPGVVEFDVTGIVERWLFQDMDNLGLMITASPPIFGQPDQGSWLLAFASTEAKSKYRPALVIDLQGTPPDPAEANKNALALFPSAQLAPVRDPYHFVYYSVGSQKMWKQLPTINMTTYDSFGTWLAPRGVMNLAWADGGPVDWLRTKAAYSTYYTGTARNHPLGFCGHESNLQGEQAGWLSDAFRAAKRSYPDRFLAYYYRGESHMAQLAGEGHVDLLIQEGYTHMYKKIPRKGFAIGMAGIKHRIDTARKHGAIQRHVVMLGHICKSNEYHPGHQLTAEKIDQMIGELRRYAPEMPGIGFYGLGGETLALDCDRLAHKHFVAPAPNVLIQTPMFGQTLTTPHVTIQARATPKDKRKITGYRWFIDNRLVATTKTPEYTWDLRGDHPGHHTVTVHAIDNGWNRAASQIAVRVARP
;
A
#
# COMPACT_ATOMS: atom_id res chain seq x y z
N MET A 1 -47.13 39.15 -61.95
CA MET A 1 -48.34 38.29 -61.96
C MET A 1 -47.88 36.82 -61.97
N HIS A 2 -48.66 35.92 -61.37
CA HIS A 2 -48.30 34.58 -60.84
C HIS A 2 -47.40 33.62 -61.65
N MET A 3 -46.69 32.75 -60.90
CA MET A 3 -45.78 31.69 -61.34
C MET A 3 -46.47 30.33 -61.56
N THR A 4 -45.94 29.53 -62.49
CA THR A 4 -45.43 28.14 -62.30
C THR A 4 -44.99 27.58 -63.67
N HIS A 5 -43.89 26.81 -63.72
CA HIS A 5 -43.36 26.22 -64.96
C HIS A 5 -43.25 24.68 -64.89
N ARG A 6 -43.70 24.06 -65.99
CA ARG A 6 -43.54 22.67 -66.44
C ARG A 6 -42.24 22.53 -67.26
N GLU A 7 -41.72 21.31 -67.43
CA GLU A 7 -41.82 20.52 -68.68
C GLU A 7 -40.95 19.23 -68.68
N VAL A 8 -41.27 18.39 -69.66
CA VAL A 8 -40.93 16.97 -69.93
C VAL A 8 -40.00 16.89 -71.14
N CYS A 9 -39.06 15.92 -71.24
CA CYS A 9 -38.79 15.10 -72.46
C CYS A 9 -37.52 14.19 -72.45
N PHE A 10 -37.74 13.00 -73.03
CA PHE A 10 -36.96 12.01 -73.80
C PHE A 10 -35.42 11.97 -74.00
N TRP A 11 -34.99 10.72 -74.28
CA TRP A 11 -33.68 10.06 -74.49
C TRP A 11 -32.81 10.53 -75.67
N THR A 12 -31.45 10.49 -75.56
CA THR A 12 -30.52 9.53 -76.23
C THR A 12 -29.03 9.70 -75.78
N LEU A 13 -28.37 8.56 -75.51
CA LEU A 13 -26.92 8.18 -75.51
C LEU A 13 -25.79 9.12 -75.00
N ALA A 14 -25.12 8.70 -73.91
CA ALA A 14 -23.71 9.02 -73.66
C ALA A 14 -22.99 7.81 -73.00
N VAL A 15 -21.85 7.45 -73.60
CA VAL A 15 -20.91 6.40 -73.17
C VAL A 15 -20.54 6.57 -71.69
N THR A 16 -20.74 5.53 -70.88
CA THR A 16 -20.23 5.50 -69.50
C THR A 16 -19.36 4.28 -69.26
N ILE A 17 -18.08 4.57 -69.06
CA ILE A 17 -17.05 3.66 -68.56
C ILE A 17 -17.57 3.02 -67.28
N SER A 18 -17.73 1.69 -67.28
CA SER A 18 -18.07 0.93 -66.08
C SER A 18 -16.84 0.84 -65.18
N LEU A 19 -16.60 1.86 -64.36
CA LEU A 19 -15.75 1.71 -63.17
C LEU A 19 -16.48 0.79 -62.20
N SER A 20 -15.93 -0.41 -61.98
CA SER A 20 -16.27 -1.25 -60.85
C SER A 20 -16.02 -0.45 -59.56
N MET A 21 -17.07 0.04 -58.90
CA MET A 21 -16.95 0.61 -57.57
C MET A 21 -16.56 -0.50 -56.61
N ALA A 22 -15.25 -0.59 -56.32
CA ALA A 22 -14.76 -1.30 -55.15
C ALA A 22 -15.40 -0.64 -53.93
N GLY A 23 -16.36 -1.32 -53.31
CA GLY A 23 -17.04 -0.85 -52.10
C GLY A 23 -16.00 -0.46 -51.05
N THR A 24 -16.07 0.80 -50.61
CA THR A 24 -15.18 1.35 -49.59
C THR A 24 -15.34 0.54 -48.30
N ARG A 25 -14.27 -0.12 -47.90
CA ARG A 25 -14.20 -0.94 -46.68
C ARG A 25 -14.48 -0.08 -45.44
N VAL A 26 -15.51 -0.42 -44.67
CA VAL A 26 -15.86 0.29 -43.43
C VAL A 26 -15.48 -0.56 -42.22
N VAL A 27 -14.18 -0.66 -41.95
CA VAL A 27 -13.70 -1.17 -40.65
C VAL A 27 -13.53 0.01 -39.71
N ALA A 28 -14.39 0.11 -38.71
CA ALA A 28 -14.32 1.17 -37.71
C ALA A 28 -13.05 1.04 -36.86
N LYS A 29 -12.00 1.78 -37.21
CA LYS A 29 -10.81 1.92 -36.36
C LYS A 29 -11.13 2.92 -35.24
N PRO A 30 -11.00 2.54 -33.96
CA PRO A 30 -11.19 3.50 -32.88
C PRO A 30 -10.13 4.61 -32.97
N THR A 31 -10.50 5.84 -32.63
CA THR A 31 -9.52 6.90 -32.39
C THR A 31 -8.74 6.54 -31.13
N LEU A 32 -7.41 6.47 -31.24
CA LEU A 32 -6.55 5.98 -30.17
C LEU A 32 -5.70 7.11 -29.58
N PRO A 33 -5.59 7.19 -28.24
CA PRO A 33 -4.75 8.19 -27.57
C PRO A 33 -3.26 8.13 -27.91
N THR A 34 -2.73 6.97 -28.29
CA THR A 34 -1.31 6.83 -28.61
C THR A 34 -1.03 5.77 -29.69
N LYS A 35 0.21 5.77 -30.18
CA LYS A 35 0.76 4.78 -31.10
C LYS A 35 2.06 4.22 -30.53
N ALA A 36 2.42 3.00 -30.90
CA ALA A 36 3.73 2.44 -30.56
C ALA A 36 4.83 3.30 -31.18
N LYS A 37 5.87 3.63 -30.40
CA LYS A 37 7.06 4.36 -30.86
C LYS A 37 7.84 3.54 -31.88
N ASN A 38 7.93 2.24 -31.63
CA ASN A 38 8.47 1.28 -32.59
C ASN A 38 7.81 -0.09 -32.39
N VAL A 39 7.91 -0.92 -33.43
CA VAL A 39 7.52 -2.32 -33.42
C VAL A 39 8.57 -3.06 -34.24
N ARG A 40 9.22 -4.07 -33.65
CA ARG A 40 10.24 -4.88 -34.34
C ARG A 40 10.02 -6.36 -34.09
N LYS A 41 10.41 -7.20 -35.06
CA LYS A 41 10.49 -8.64 -34.85
C LYS A 41 11.66 -8.94 -33.92
N ILE A 42 11.46 -9.87 -32.98
CA ILE A 42 12.51 -10.37 -32.08
C ILE A 42 12.70 -11.89 -32.20
N VAL A 43 11.69 -12.60 -32.72
CA VAL A 43 11.81 -14.00 -33.14
C VAL A 43 11.10 -14.14 -34.50
N SER A 44 11.82 -14.60 -35.52
CA SER A 44 11.30 -14.79 -36.88
C SER A 44 12.13 -15.83 -37.63
N ASP A 45 11.96 -17.09 -37.23
CA ASP A 45 12.73 -18.24 -37.73
C ASP A 45 11.91 -19.15 -38.66
N GLY A 46 10.78 -18.65 -39.17
CA GLY A 46 9.89 -19.38 -40.08
C GLY A 46 9.00 -20.43 -39.39
N ARG A 47 9.03 -20.52 -38.06
CA ARG A 47 8.13 -21.36 -37.27
C ARG A 47 6.85 -20.60 -36.87
N HIS A 48 5.91 -21.33 -36.27
CA HIS A 48 4.78 -20.72 -35.58
C HIS A 48 5.18 -20.40 -34.14
N ASN A 49 5.67 -19.18 -33.92
CA ASN A 49 6.05 -18.66 -32.61
C ASN A 49 4.89 -17.85 -32.01
N ALA A 50 4.29 -18.34 -30.92
CA ALA A 50 3.09 -17.73 -30.35
C ALA A 50 2.95 -17.96 -28.84
N PHE A 51 1.90 -17.39 -28.27
CA PHE A 51 1.47 -17.62 -26.88
C PHE A 51 2.54 -17.23 -25.86
N ALA A 52 3.08 -16.02 -26.03
CA ALA A 52 4.23 -15.54 -25.29
C ALA A 52 3.91 -15.16 -23.83
N ALA A 53 4.91 -15.35 -22.97
CA ALA A 53 5.04 -14.73 -21.66
C ALA A 53 6.31 -13.90 -21.60
N PHE A 54 6.24 -12.74 -20.94
CA PHE A 54 7.33 -11.78 -20.90
C PHE A 54 7.42 -11.13 -19.52
N VAL A 55 8.60 -11.19 -18.89
CA VAL A 55 8.86 -10.58 -17.57
C VAL A 55 10.28 -10.03 -17.49
N LYS A 56 10.52 -9.13 -16.53
CA LYS A 56 11.86 -8.69 -16.14
C LYS A 56 12.23 -9.34 -14.81
N TRP A 57 13.37 -10.02 -14.75
CA TRP A 57 13.83 -10.72 -13.56
C TRP A 57 15.36 -10.69 -13.48
N GLN A 58 15.90 -10.32 -12.32
CA GLN A 58 17.35 -10.13 -12.07
C GLN A 58 18.04 -9.28 -13.16
N ASP A 59 17.48 -8.10 -13.47
CA ASP A 59 17.98 -7.17 -14.48
C ASP A 59 18.11 -7.74 -15.90
N GLN A 60 17.34 -8.80 -16.21
CA GLN A 60 17.24 -9.38 -17.55
C GLN A 60 15.78 -9.46 -17.98
N TYR A 61 15.56 -9.35 -19.28
CA TYR A 61 14.29 -9.59 -19.94
C TYR A 61 14.18 -11.07 -20.31
N TRP A 62 13.08 -11.71 -19.91
CA TRP A 62 12.82 -13.14 -20.11
C TRP A 62 11.58 -13.32 -20.96
N LEU A 63 11.69 -14.08 -22.03
CA LEU A 63 10.63 -14.36 -22.97
C LEU A 63 10.50 -15.87 -23.15
N ALA A 64 9.32 -16.39 -22.84
CA ALA A 64 8.94 -17.78 -23.09
C ALA A 64 7.80 -17.81 -24.12
N PHE A 65 7.85 -18.75 -25.07
CA PHE A 65 6.84 -18.87 -26.13
C PHE A 65 6.79 -20.30 -26.67
N ARG A 66 5.65 -20.65 -27.27
CA ARG A 66 5.50 -21.88 -28.03
C ARG A 66 6.19 -21.72 -29.38
N LYS A 67 6.95 -22.74 -29.79
CA LYS A 67 7.56 -22.87 -31.11
C LYS A 67 7.10 -24.18 -31.76
N GLY A 68 6.20 -24.10 -32.72
CA GLY A 68 5.66 -25.28 -33.43
C GLY A 68 5.78 -25.16 -34.94
N THR A 69 5.40 -26.20 -35.67
CA THR A 69 5.30 -26.11 -37.13
C THR A 69 4.07 -25.35 -37.58
N GLY A 70 3.01 -25.19 -36.80
CA GLY A 70 1.82 -24.46 -37.23
C GLY A 70 0.89 -24.06 -36.08
N HIS A 71 -0.14 -23.27 -36.39
CA HIS A 71 -1.11 -22.79 -35.37
C HIS A 71 -1.90 -23.94 -34.72
N VAL A 72 -2.33 -24.91 -35.55
CA VAL A 72 -3.10 -26.09 -35.13
C VAL A 72 -2.24 -27.35 -34.97
N ALA A 73 -0.96 -27.26 -35.32
CA ALA A 73 -0.02 -28.37 -35.18
C ALA A 73 0.10 -28.79 -33.71
N ARG A 74 0.40 -30.06 -33.47
CA ARG A 74 0.47 -30.66 -32.12
C ARG A 74 1.89 -31.02 -31.70
N ASP A 75 2.84 -30.21 -32.15
CA ASP A 75 4.29 -30.40 -32.07
C ASP A 75 5.00 -29.17 -31.48
N GLY A 76 4.29 -28.41 -30.64
CA GLY A 76 4.83 -27.19 -30.06
C GLY A 76 5.81 -27.49 -28.92
N ASP A 77 7.04 -27.03 -29.07
CA ASP A 77 8.00 -26.99 -27.96
C ASP A 77 7.92 -25.65 -27.23
N LEU A 78 8.31 -25.63 -25.96
CA LEU A 78 8.43 -24.41 -25.20
C LEU A 78 9.86 -23.86 -25.22
N ALA A 79 10.04 -22.72 -25.88
CA ALA A 79 11.32 -22.03 -25.96
C ALA A 79 11.39 -20.86 -24.96
N VAL A 80 12.55 -20.72 -24.28
CA VAL A 80 12.86 -19.60 -23.39
C VAL A 80 14.13 -18.91 -23.85
N ILE A 81 14.04 -17.61 -24.09
CA ILE A 81 15.16 -16.74 -24.45
C ILE A 81 15.26 -15.57 -23.47
N ARG A 82 16.45 -14.98 -23.35
CA ARG A 82 16.69 -13.83 -22.47
C ARG A 82 17.56 -12.76 -23.12
N SER A 83 17.42 -11.53 -22.64
CA SER A 83 18.15 -10.37 -23.14
C SER A 83 18.44 -9.36 -22.03
N SER A 84 19.59 -8.69 -22.08
CA SER A 84 19.92 -7.57 -21.19
C SER A 84 19.50 -6.21 -21.76
N ASP A 85 19.31 -6.12 -23.07
CA ASP A 85 19.16 -4.86 -23.81
C ASP A 85 17.90 -4.84 -24.71
N THR A 86 17.16 -5.94 -24.78
CA THR A 86 16.02 -6.22 -25.69
C THR A 86 16.37 -6.24 -27.17
N MET A 87 17.64 -6.06 -27.52
CA MET A 87 18.17 -6.07 -28.87
C MET A 87 18.75 -7.45 -29.20
N THR A 88 19.61 -7.96 -28.32
CA THR A 88 20.29 -9.23 -28.48
C THR A 88 19.66 -10.27 -27.57
N TRP A 89 19.14 -11.34 -28.17
CA TRP A 89 18.46 -12.42 -27.46
C TRP A 89 19.31 -13.69 -27.48
N LYS A 90 19.45 -14.33 -26.31
CA LYS A 90 20.20 -15.57 -26.14
C LYS A 90 19.26 -16.70 -25.72
N PRO A 91 19.40 -17.91 -26.27
CA PRO A 91 18.70 -19.09 -25.77
C PRO A 91 19.00 -19.32 -24.28
N SER A 92 17.98 -19.75 -23.53
CA SER A 92 18.12 -20.21 -22.14
C SER A 92 17.80 -21.68 -22.01
N ILE A 93 16.60 -22.11 -22.43
CA ILE A 93 16.18 -23.51 -22.43
C ILE A 93 15.11 -23.74 -23.50
N THR A 94 15.03 -24.94 -24.03
CA THR A 94 13.90 -25.43 -24.83
C THR A 94 13.43 -26.74 -24.18
N LEU A 95 12.13 -26.86 -24.00
CA LEU A 95 11.50 -27.98 -23.31
C LEU A 95 10.47 -28.63 -24.24
N ASP A 96 10.55 -29.95 -24.35
CA ASP A 96 9.47 -30.84 -24.79
C ASP A 96 9.04 -31.63 -23.54
N VAL A 97 7.87 -31.30 -23.02
CA VAL A 97 7.32 -31.83 -21.77
C VAL A 97 6.32 -32.94 -22.07
N SER A 98 5.28 -32.66 -22.86
CA SER A 98 4.25 -33.66 -23.18
C SER A 98 3.36 -33.24 -24.36
N GLY A 99 3.81 -33.51 -25.58
CA GLY A 99 3.02 -33.33 -26.80
C GLY A 99 3.07 -31.89 -27.33
N ASP A 100 1.97 -31.14 -27.21
CA ASP A 100 1.90 -29.75 -27.66
C ASP A 100 2.01 -28.78 -26.47
N ASP A 101 3.23 -28.38 -26.13
CA ASP A 101 3.55 -27.42 -25.08
C ASP A 101 3.24 -25.99 -25.53
N ARG A 102 2.32 -25.35 -24.83
CA ARG A 102 1.77 -24.06 -25.23
C ARG A 102 1.40 -23.16 -24.05
N ASP A 103 0.98 -21.94 -24.39
CA ASP A 103 0.44 -20.96 -23.44
C ASP A 103 1.36 -20.74 -22.23
N ALA A 104 2.63 -20.43 -22.51
CA ALA A 104 3.65 -20.19 -21.50
C ALA A 104 3.18 -19.15 -20.48
N GLN A 105 3.48 -19.39 -19.19
CA GLN A 105 3.29 -18.39 -18.14
C GLN A 105 4.58 -18.21 -17.34
N LEU A 106 4.98 -16.97 -17.10
CA LEU A 106 6.13 -16.63 -16.28
C LEU A 106 5.67 -15.92 -15.01
N LEU A 107 6.28 -16.30 -13.88
CA LEU A 107 6.10 -15.62 -12.60
C LEU A 107 7.48 -15.31 -12.01
N ALA A 108 7.85 -14.04 -12.05
CA ALA A 108 9.07 -13.53 -11.44
C ALA A 108 8.85 -13.30 -9.94
N THR A 109 9.77 -13.81 -9.11
CA THR A 109 9.82 -13.56 -7.66
C THR A 109 11.22 -13.07 -7.27
N PRO A 110 11.44 -12.53 -6.06
CA PRO A 110 12.78 -12.07 -5.68
C PRO A 110 13.88 -13.15 -5.76
N LYS A 111 13.53 -14.42 -5.56
CA LYS A 111 14.50 -15.53 -5.52
C LYS A 111 14.47 -16.44 -6.73
N ARG A 112 13.31 -16.58 -7.39
CA ARG A 112 13.04 -17.61 -8.38
C ARG A 112 12.22 -17.07 -9.55
N LEU A 113 12.51 -17.57 -10.75
CA LEU A 113 11.64 -17.42 -11.92
C LEU A 113 10.93 -18.75 -12.17
N PHE A 114 9.61 -18.75 -12.10
CA PHE A 114 8.78 -19.90 -12.45
C PHE A 114 8.33 -19.82 -13.91
N LEU A 115 8.34 -20.97 -14.57
CA LEU A 115 7.79 -21.21 -15.89
C LEU A 115 6.72 -22.29 -15.80
N TYR A 116 5.47 -21.89 -16.04
CA TYR A 116 4.35 -22.82 -16.16
C TYR A 116 4.09 -23.14 -17.64
N ILE A 117 3.85 -24.42 -17.89
CA ILE A 117 3.80 -25.04 -19.21
C ILE A 117 2.47 -25.75 -19.31
N ASN A 118 1.61 -25.34 -20.24
CA ASN A 118 0.34 -26.01 -20.50
C ASN A 118 0.53 -26.93 -21.69
N SER A 119 0.43 -28.24 -21.50
CA SER A 119 0.72 -29.25 -22.52
C SER A 119 -0.57 -29.94 -22.94
N LEU A 120 -0.83 -30.04 -24.24
CA LEU A 120 -1.94 -30.83 -24.77
C LEU A 120 -1.42 -32.17 -25.30
N ASN A 121 -1.87 -33.25 -24.66
CA ASN A 121 -1.54 -34.62 -25.07
C ASN A 121 -2.81 -35.49 -25.05
N GLY A 122 -3.02 -36.31 -26.08
CA GLY A 122 -4.20 -37.19 -26.17
C GLY A 122 -5.55 -36.46 -26.06
N GLY A 123 -5.62 -35.18 -26.43
CA GLY A 123 -6.83 -34.36 -26.30
C GLY A 123 -7.09 -33.81 -24.88
N ARG A 124 -6.17 -33.99 -23.94
CA ARG A 124 -6.27 -33.51 -22.55
C ARG A 124 -5.13 -32.56 -22.21
N PHE A 125 -5.47 -31.47 -21.50
CA PHE A 125 -4.47 -30.51 -21.02
C PHE A 125 -3.87 -30.94 -19.69
N HIS A 126 -2.58 -30.70 -19.52
CA HIS A 126 -1.84 -30.86 -18.27
C HIS A 126 -1.03 -29.59 -18.02
N VAL A 127 -0.85 -29.22 -16.75
CA VAL A 127 0.01 -28.09 -16.39
C VAL A 127 1.23 -28.62 -15.69
N SER A 128 2.41 -28.17 -16.10
CA SER A 128 3.68 -28.43 -15.42
C SER A 128 4.35 -27.13 -15.03
N VAL A 129 5.25 -27.19 -14.04
CA VAL A 129 6.12 -26.08 -13.65
C VAL A 129 7.58 -26.50 -13.74
N SER A 130 8.41 -25.63 -14.29
CA SER A 130 9.87 -25.63 -14.14
C SER A 130 10.29 -24.30 -13.52
N HIS A 131 11.41 -24.27 -12.80
CA HIS A 131 11.90 -23.04 -12.21
C HIS A 131 13.41 -22.92 -12.24
N THR A 132 13.90 -21.68 -12.15
CA THR A 132 15.32 -21.37 -11.98
C THR A 132 15.54 -20.36 -10.87
N ASP A 133 16.61 -20.54 -10.11
CA ASP A 133 17.02 -19.64 -9.02
C ASP A 133 18.20 -18.72 -9.44
N ASP A 134 18.88 -19.06 -10.54
CA ASP A 134 20.10 -18.39 -11.02
C ASP A 134 20.06 -17.97 -12.50
N GLY A 135 18.97 -18.31 -13.21
CA GLY A 135 18.82 -18.05 -14.64
C GLY A 135 19.70 -18.92 -15.55
N ARG A 136 20.30 -19.99 -15.02
CA ARG A 136 21.17 -20.92 -15.75
C ARG A 136 20.66 -22.34 -15.65
N ALA A 137 20.42 -22.82 -14.44
CA ALA A 137 19.90 -24.16 -14.19
C ALA A 137 18.38 -24.11 -14.01
N TRP A 138 17.66 -24.90 -14.81
CA TRP A 138 16.21 -25.10 -14.69
C TRP A 138 15.92 -26.44 -14.04
N SER A 139 14.92 -26.49 -13.17
CA SER A 139 14.41 -27.74 -12.60
C SER A 139 13.76 -28.60 -13.69
N LYS A 140 13.68 -29.92 -13.46
CA LYS A 140 12.82 -30.79 -14.29
C LYS A 140 11.36 -30.28 -14.20
N PRO A 141 10.60 -30.31 -15.31
CA PRO A 141 9.17 -30.05 -15.28
C PRO A 141 8.47 -31.02 -14.33
N GLN A 142 7.58 -30.51 -13.49
CA GLN A 142 6.75 -31.32 -12.59
C GLN A 142 5.28 -30.90 -12.72
N PRO A 143 4.32 -31.84 -12.66
CA PRO A 143 2.91 -31.52 -12.81
C PRO A 143 2.42 -30.62 -11.68
N VAL A 144 1.52 -29.69 -12.02
CA VAL A 144 0.87 -28.81 -11.07
C VAL A 144 -0.62 -28.74 -11.33
N TYR A 145 -1.38 -28.57 -10.25
CA TYR A 145 -2.84 -28.49 -10.29
C TYR A 145 -3.50 -29.77 -10.85
N ARG A 146 -4.62 -29.65 -11.58
CA ARG A 146 -5.47 -30.76 -12.00
C ARG A 146 -5.40 -30.97 -13.50
N ASP A 147 -5.40 -32.23 -13.93
CA ASP A 147 -5.56 -32.60 -15.33
C ASP A 147 -6.85 -32.03 -15.94
N GLY A 148 -6.76 -31.64 -17.20
CA GLY A 148 -7.81 -31.01 -17.98
C GLY A 148 -7.92 -29.50 -17.77
N PHE A 149 -7.07 -28.88 -16.96
CA PHE A 149 -7.05 -27.43 -16.75
C PHE A 149 -5.83 -26.78 -17.39
N ILE A 150 -5.99 -25.50 -17.73
CA ILE A 150 -4.94 -24.60 -18.20
C ILE A 150 -4.77 -23.52 -17.14
N LEU A 151 -3.55 -23.38 -16.59
CA LEU A 151 -3.21 -22.34 -15.62
C LEU A 151 -2.87 -21.05 -16.36
N TRP A 152 -3.43 -19.92 -15.90
CA TRP A 152 -3.41 -18.68 -16.64
C TRP A 152 -2.93 -17.49 -15.80
N LYS A 153 -1.91 -16.79 -16.30
CA LYS A 153 -1.34 -15.52 -15.80
C LYS A 153 -1.24 -15.47 -14.26
N PRO A 154 -0.40 -16.32 -13.63
CA PRO A 154 -0.21 -16.30 -12.19
C PRO A 154 0.38 -14.95 -11.74
N ILE A 155 -0.09 -14.47 -10.59
CA ILE A 155 0.30 -13.18 -9.99
C ILE A 155 0.57 -13.36 -8.50
N GLN A 156 1.47 -12.53 -7.96
CA GLN A 156 1.72 -12.47 -6.53
C GLN A 156 0.85 -11.39 -5.87
N HIS A 157 0.24 -11.70 -4.74
CA HIS A 157 -0.49 -10.75 -3.90
C HIS A 157 -0.34 -11.09 -2.42
N LYS A 158 0.09 -10.12 -1.61
CA LYS A 158 0.26 -10.24 -0.15
C LYS A 158 0.98 -11.52 0.29
N GLY A 159 2.11 -11.84 -0.36
CA GLY A 159 2.95 -12.99 -0.01
C GLY A 159 2.41 -14.35 -0.48
N ARG A 160 1.33 -14.39 -1.26
CA ARG A 160 0.79 -15.61 -1.89
C ARG A 160 0.74 -15.47 -3.40
N TYR A 161 0.61 -16.59 -4.10
CA TYR A 161 0.38 -16.65 -5.53
C TYR A 161 -1.09 -16.97 -5.82
N TYR A 162 -1.62 -16.35 -6.87
CA TYR A 162 -2.97 -16.56 -7.37
C TYR A 162 -2.94 -16.72 -8.88
N ALA A 163 -3.83 -17.54 -9.43
CA ALA A 163 -4.01 -17.69 -10.86
C ALA A 163 -5.47 -18.05 -11.14
N ALA A 164 -5.89 -17.86 -12.39
CA ALA A 164 -7.07 -18.56 -12.87
C ALA A 164 -6.65 -19.92 -13.45
N ALA A 165 -7.49 -20.92 -13.30
CA ALA A 165 -7.33 -22.20 -13.98
C ALA A 165 -8.62 -22.54 -14.71
N HIS A 166 -8.58 -22.66 -16.03
CA HIS A 166 -9.78 -22.89 -16.83
C HIS A 166 -9.78 -24.25 -17.52
N ARG A 167 -10.97 -24.86 -17.61
CA ARG A 167 -11.18 -26.15 -18.26
C ARG A 167 -11.79 -25.96 -19.65
N PRO A 168 -11.09 -26.32 -20.74
CA PRO A 168 -11.68 -26.32 -22.07
C PRO A 168 -12.68 -27.48 -22.24
N GLY A 169 -13.62 -27.32 -23.16
CA GLY A 169 -14.65 -28.31 -23.48
C GLY A 169 -15.90 -27.68 -24.10
N PRO A 170 -17.01 -28.43 -24.22
CA PRO A 170 -18.34 -27.88 -24.47
C PRO A 170 -18.72 -26.78 -23.47
N ASN A 171 -19.57 -25.82 -23.87
CA ASN A 171 -19.89 -24.66 -23.02
C ASN A 171 -20.44 -25.04 -21.64
N SER A 172 -21.25 -26.10 -21.56
CA SER A 172 -21.84 -26.62 -20.31
C SER A 172 -20.81 -27.26 -19.36
N SER A 173 -19.63 -27.65 -19.85
CA SER A 173 -18.58 -28.30 -19.05
C SER A 173 -17.36 -27.41 -18.81
N ARG A 174 -17.41 -26.14 -19.26
CA ARG A 174 -16.34 -25.17 -19.02
C ARG A 174 -16.44 -24.63 -17.61
N GLU A 175 -15.27 -24.41 -17.00
CA GLU A 175 -15.16 -23.84 -15.66
C GLU A 175 -13.91 -22.96 -15.62
N SER A 176 -13.96 -21.87 -14.84
CA SER A 176 -12.81 -21.06 -14.48
C SER A 176 -12.70 -21.00 -12.96
N HIS A 177 -11.59 -21.49 -12.42
CA HIS A 177 -11.31 -21.51 -10.99
C HIS A 177 -10.39 -20.36 -10.60
N LEU A 178 -10.59 -19.83 -9.40
CA LEU A 178 -9.54 -19.10 -8.69
C LEU A 178 -8.72 -20.14 -7.92
N VAL A 179 -7.40 -20.14 -8.14
CA VAL A 179 -6.47 -21.02 -7.43
C VAL A 179 -5.42 -20.20 -6.69
N THR A 180 -4.88 -20.75 -5.59
CA THR A 180 -3.83 -20.12 -4.80
C THR A 180 -2.71 -21.10 -4.46
N SER A 181 -1.51 -20.57 -4.28
CA SER A 181 -0.32 -21.30 -3.86
C SER A 181 0.54 -20.43 -2.93
N THR A 182 1.31 -21.06 -2.05
CA THR A 182 2.32 -20.40 -1.19
C THR A 182 3.75 -20.58 -1.70
N ASP A 183 3.99 -21.57 -2.54
CA ASP A 183 5.31 -21.98 -3.01
C ASP A 183 5.47 -21.90 -4.54
N GLY A 184 4.38 -21.65 -5.27
CA GLY A 184 4.34 -21.61 -6.72
C GLY A 184 4.26 -23.00 -7.37
N ILE A 185 4.15 -24.06 -6.59
CA ILE A 185 4.14 -25.45 -7.07
C ILE A 185 2.82 -26.11 -6.71
N GLU A 186 2.45 -26.10 -5.44
CA GLU A 186 1.20 -26.68 -4.98
C GLU A 186 0.06 -25.66 -5.09
N TRP A 187 -0.91 -25.95 -5.96
CA TRP A 187 -2.05 -25.08 -6.24
C TRP A 187 -3.34 -25.67 -5.70
N THR A 188 -4.07 -24.87 -4.92
CA THR A 188 -5.35 -25.24 -4.32
C THR A 188 -6.47 -24.35 -4.85
N LYS A 189 -7.65 -24.92 -5.09
CA LYS A 189 -8.83 -24.16 -5.51
C LYS A 189 -9.36 -23.33 -4.33
N VAL A 190 -9.56 -22.03 -4.57
CA VAL A 190 -10.22 -21.11 -3.63
C VAL A 190 -11.73 -21.08 -3.90
N SER A 191 -12.12 -20.83 -5.15
CA SER A 191 -13.52 -20.73 -5.57
C SER A 191 -13.64 -21.00 -7.08
N THR A 192 -14.89 -21.13 -7.56
CA THR A 192 -15.20 -21.07 -8.99
C THR A 192 -15.51 -19.62 -9.34
N ILE A 193 -14.76 -19.04 -10.29
CA ILE A 193 -15.02 -17.70 -10.85
C ILE A 193 -16.33 -17.73 -11.62
N ARG A 194 -16.45 -18.67 -12.56
CA ARG A 194 -17.69 -18.96 -13.31
C ARG A 194 -17.64 -20.38 -13.91
N ALA A 195 -18.79 -20.97 -14.21
CA ALA A 195 -18.92 -22.29 -14.81
C ALA A 195 -20.17 -22.41 -15.69
N GLY A 196 -20.09 -23.23 -16.74
CA GLY A 196 -21.20 -23.64 -17.59
C GLY A 196 -21.66 -22.59 -18.60
N GLN A 197 -20.98 -21.43 -18.70
CA GLN A 197 -21.38 -20.32 -19.57
C GLN A 197 -20.31 -19.99 -20.62
N GLY A 198 -19.47 -20.97 -20.95
CA GLY A 198 -18.45 -20.83 -21.99
C GLY A 198 -17.17 -20.14 -21.52
N GLU A 199 -16.69 -20.43 -20.32
CA GLU A 199 -15.49 -19.85 -19.74
C GLU A 199 -14.19 -20.31 -20.44
N SER A 200 -13.19 -19.42 -20.45
CA SER A 200 -11.88 -19.72 -21.00
C SER A 200 -10.80 -18.88 -20.29
N GLU A 201 -9.81 -18.39 -21.04
CA GLU A 201 -8.72 -17.52 -20.57
C GLU A 201 -9.24 -16.43 -19.63
N THR A 202 -8.73 -16.41 -18.40
CA THR A 202 -9.21 -15.51 -17.34
C THR A 202 -8.00 -14.90 -16.64
N THR A 203 -7.83 -13.58 -16.73
CA THR A 203 -6.67 -12.89 -16.15
C THR A 203 -7.08 -12.12 -14.91
N LEU A 204 -6.30 -12.23 -13.84
CA LEU A 204 -6.58 -11.65 -12.54
C LEU A 204 -5.89 -10.30 -12.35
N HIS A 205 -6.55 -9.38 -11.64
CA HIS A 205 -6.02 -8.09 -11.20
C HIS A 205 -6.47 -7.78 -9.77
N PHE A 206 -5.52 -7.47 -8.89
CA PHE A 206 -5.83 -6.98 -7.55
C PHE A 206 -5.87 -5.45 -7.53
N GLY A 207 -7.01 -4.90 -7.11
CA GLY A 207 -7.18 -3.48 -6.82
C GLY A 207 -6.51 -3.07 -5.50
N ALA A 208 -6.28 -1.76 -5.34
CA ALA A 208 -5.69 -1.19 -4.12
C ALA A 208 -6.58 -1.38 -2.88
N ASP A 209 -7.90 -1.52 -3.07
CA ASP A 209 -8.90 -1.83 -2.04
C ASP A 209 -8.94 -3.32 -1.65
N GLY A 210 -8.09 -4.16 -2.25
CA GLY A 210 -8.06 -5.61 -2.02
C GLY A 210 -9.10 -6.40 -2.83
N ARG A 211 -9.89 -5.74 -3.68
CA ARG A 211 -10.82 -6.39 -4.62
C ARG A 211 -10.04 -7.15 -5.68
N LEU A 212 -10.53 -8.34 -6.02
CA LEU A 212 -10.02 -9.14 -7.12
C LEU A 212 -10.94 -9.00 -8.33
N THR A 213 -10.38 -8.58 -9.45
CA THR A 213 -11.05 -8.47 -10.75
C THR A 213 -10.55 -9.57 -11.67
N ALA A 214 -11.44 -10.30 -12.31
CA ALA A 214 -11.16 -11.34 -13.28
C ALA A 214 -11.69 -10.94 -14.67
N PHE A 215 -10.79 -10.79 -15.63
CA PHE A 215 -11.11 -10.49 -17.02
C PHE A 215 -11.22 -11.79 -17.81
N LEU A 216 -12.45 -12.20 -18.14
CA LEU A 216 -12.76 -13.53 -18.63
C LEU A 216 -13.15 -13.51 -20.12
N ARG A 217 -12.49 -14.38 -20.91
CA ARG A 217 -12.87 -14.67 -22.29
C ARG A 217 -14.15 -15.51 -22.33
N SER A 218 -15.15 -15.01 -23.05
CA SER A 218 -16.36 -15.76 -23.38
C SER A 218 -16.15 -16.60 -24.64
N GLN A 219 -16.63 -17.84 -24.65
CA GLN A 219 -16.76 -18.67 -25.86
C GLN A 219 -18.15 -18.56 -26.50
N VAL A 220 -19.10 -17.91 -25.83
CA VAL A 220 -20.49 -17.76 -26.30
C VAL A 220 -20.68 -16.44 -27.04
N THR A 221 -20.11 -15.34 -26.53
CA THR A 221 -20.26 -13.99 -27.07
C THR A 221 -18.98 -13.47 -27.70
N VAL A 222 -19.10 -12.47 -28.57
CA VAL A 222 -17.94 -11.76 -29.14
C VAL A 222 -17.14 -11.08 -28.03
N GLY A 223 -17.81 -10.39 -27.10
CA GLY A 223 -17.23 -9.73 -25.94
C GLY A 223 -16.97 -10.67 -24.76
N GLY A 224 -16.03 -10.30 -23.89
CA GLY A 224 -15.76 -10.99 -22.63
C GLY A 224 -16.61 -10.49 -21.45
N ALA A 225 -16.30 -11.00 -20.27
CA ALA A 225 -16.91 -10.63 -19.00
C ALA A 225 -15.87 -10.09 -18.00
N ILE A 226 -16.32 -9.24 -17.08
CA ILE A 226 -15.56 -8.82 -15.90
C ILE A 226 -16.28 -9.39 -14.69
N LEU A 227 -15.54 -10.14 -13.86
CA LEU A 227 -16.04 -10.67 -12.61
C LEU A 227 -15.25 -10.08 -11.46
N GLU A 228 -15.93 -9.73 -10.37
CA GLU A 228 -15.33 -9.03 -9.23
C GLU A 228 -15.67 -9.76 -7.93
N SER A 229 -14.70 -9.84 -7.02
CA SER A 229 -14.86 -10.48 -5.72
C SER A 229 -14.09 -9.74 -4.64
N LEU A 230 -14.69 -9.66 -3.45
CA LEU A 230 -14.02 -9.19 -2.23
C LEU A 230 -13.44 -10.38 -1.45
N PRO A 231 -12.42 -10.18 -0.60
CA PRO A 231 -11.96 -11.21 0.32
C PRO A 231 -13.14 -11.84 1.08
N PRO A 232 -13.17 -13.17 1.29
CA PRO A 232 -12.13 -14.16 1.00
C PRO A 232 -12.16 -14.74 -0.42
N TYR A 233 -12.72 -14.02 -1.39
CA TYR A 233 -12.81 -14.39 -2.81
C TYR A 233 -13.71 -15.60 -3.12
N ALA A 234 -14.74 -15.80 -2.30
CA ALA A 234 -15.65 -16.94 -2.39
C ALA A 234 -16.87 -16.70 -3.31
N LYS A 235 -17.25 -15.43 -3.53
CA LYS A 235 -18.45 -15.05 -4.30
C LYS A 235 -18.10 -14.01 -5.34
N TRP A 236 -18.65 -14.16 -6.55
CA TRP A 236 -18.33 -13.31 -7.70
C TRP A 236 -19.55 -12.58 -8.21
N THR A 237 -19.39 -11.29 -8.49
CA THR A 237 -20.37 -10.49 -9.23
C THR A 237 -19.88 -10.31 -10.66
N GLU A 238 -20.78 -10.40 -11.64
CA GLU A 238 -20.43 -10.34 -13.06
C GLU A 238 -21.02 -9.09 -13.74
N ARG A 239 -20.31 -8.58 -14.75
CA ARG A 239 -20.80 -7.64 -15.75
C ARG A 239 -20.09 -7.82 -17.11
N PRO A 240 -20.67 -7.36 -18.22
CA PRO A 240 -20.00 -7.39 -19.51
C PRO A 240 -18.71 -6.56 -19.53
N ALA A 241 -17.68 -7.03 -20.23
CA ALA A 241 -16.45 -6.27 -20.45
C ALA A 241 -16.60 -5.17 -21.52
N GLY A 242 -17.61 -5.31 -22.39
CA GLY A 242 -17.86 -4.40 -23.53
C GLY A 242 -16.88 -4.55 -24.70
N VAL A 243 -15.82 -5.35 -24.55
CA VAL A 243 -14.79 -5.60 -25.56
C VAL A 243 -14.46 -7.08 -25.64
N HIS A 244 -13.86 -7.52 -26.75
CA HIS A 244 -13.34 -8.88 -26.87
C HIS A 244 -12.15 -9.09 -25.92
N LEU A 245 -12.11 -10.26 -25.28
CA LEU A 245 -10.99 -10.70 -24.45
C LEU A 245 -10.51 -12.04 -25.00
N SER A 246 -9.27 -12.09 -25.46
CA SER A 246 -8.53 -13.33 -25.66
C SER A 246 -7.02 -13.07 -25.63
N GLY A 247 -6.28 -14.03 -25.12
CA GLY A 247 -4.85 -13.91 -24.86
C GLY A 247 -4.50 -12.78 -23.89
N GLN A 248 -5.45 -12.35 -23.05
CA GLN A 248 -5.32 -11.07 -22.36
C GLN A 248 -4.33 -11.11 -21.19
N ALA A 249 -3.56 -10.04 -21.04
CA ALA A 249 -2.70 -9.78 -19.88
C ALA A 249 -3.09 -8.44 -19.24
N VAL A 250 -2.86 -8.33 -17.93
CA VAL A 250 -3.13 -7.10 -17.18
C VAL A 250 -1.90 -6.71 -16.38
N HIS A 251 -1.52 -5.45 -16.47
CA HIS A 251 -0.38 -4.89 -15.76
C HIS A 251 -0.68 -3.48 -15.29
N THR A 252 -0.18 -3.11 -14.11
CA THR A 252 -0.28 -1.74 -13.62
C THR A 252 1.10 -1.09 -13.69
N PHE A 253 1.25 -0.07 -14.53
CA PHE A 253 2.48 0.69 -14.75
C PHE A 253 2.20 2.19 -14.60
N GLY A 254 3.08 2.93 -13.92
CA GLY A 254 2.84 4.35 -13.65
C GLY A 254 1.48 4.66 -12.97
N GLY A 255 0.91 3.73 -12.19
CA GLY A 255 -0.41 3.88 -11.57
C GLY A 255 -1.62 3.67 -12.49
N VAL A 256 -1.40 3.44 -13.78
CA VAL A 256 -2.46 3.10 -14.75
C VAL A 256 -2.49 1.59 -14.95
N THR A 257 -3.69 1.01 -14.93
CA THR A 257 -3.87 -0.41 -15.24
C THR A 257 -4.14 -0.57 -16.72
N TYR A 258 -3.30 -1.36 -17.40
CA TYR A 258 -3.43 -1.69 -18.81
C TYR A 258 -3.90 -3.13 -18.94
N LEU A 259 -4.88 -3.34 -19.82
CA LEU A 259 -5.29 -4.67 -20.26
C LEU A 259 -4.96 -4.79 -21.74
N MET A 260 -4.21 -5.82 -22.12
CA MET A 260 -3.78 -6.04 -23.49
C MET A 260 -4.38 -7.34 -23.98
N GLY A 261 -4.92 -7.39 -25.18
CA GLY A 261 -5.53 -8.60 -25.73
C GLY A 261 -5.85 -8.48 -27.21
N ARG A 262 -6.48 -9.51 -27.76
CA ARG A 262 -6.91 -9.51 -29.16
C ARG A 262 -8.06 -8.52 -29.38
N TYR A 263 -8.00 -7.79 -30.49
CA TYR A 263 -9.10 -7.03 -31.04
C TYR A 263 -9.67 -7.74 -32.27
N LEU A 264 -11.00 -7.74 -32.40
CA LEU A 264 -11.72 -8.33 -33.52
C LEU A 264 -12.42 -7.22 -34.31
N GLY A 265 -11.94 -6.95 -35.51
CA GLY A 265 -12.53 -6.00 -36.46
C GLY A 265 -13.41 -6.72 -37.47
N TYR A 266 -14.67 -6.94 -37.14
CA TYR A 266 -15.64 -7.50 -38.10
C TYR A 266 -16.06 -6.46 -39.14
N ASP A 267 -16.37 -6.95 -40.35
CA ASP A 267 -16.94 -6.16 -41.44
C ASP A 267 -18.27 -6.80 -41.92
N PRO A 268 -19.44 -6.16 -41.69
CA PRO A 268 -19.62 -4.93 -40.93
C PRO A 268 -19.39 -5.14 -39.41
N PRO A 269 -19.10 -4.07 -38.64
CA PRO A 269 -18.90 -4.16 -37.18
C PRO A 269 -20.09 -4.79 -36.44
N VAL A 270 -19.81 -5.52 -35.36
CA VAL A 270 -20.82 -6.21 -34.54
C VAL A 270 -20.72 -5.81 -33.06
N PRO A 271 -21.85 -5.71 -32.34
CA PRO A 271 -21.84 -5.50 -30.89
C PRO A 271 -21.08 -6.59 -30.13
N ALA A 272 -20.47 -6.22 -29.00
CA ALA A 272 -19.79 -7.17 -28.13
C ALA A 272 -20.74 -8.23 -27.52
N SER A 273 -22.04 -7.93 -27.41
CA SER A 273 -23.06 -8.88 -26.95
C SER A 273 -23.46 -9.93 -27.99
N THR A 274 -23.05 -9.79 -29.25
CA THR A 274 -23.45 -10.72 -30.32
C THR A 274 -22.94 -12.13 -30.04
N PRO A 275 -23.81 -13.16 -30.11
CA PRO A 275 -23.39 -14.56 -30.02
C PRO A 275 -22.41 -14.91 -31.14
N ARG A 276 -21.37 -15.68 -30.82
CA ARG A 276 -20.36 -16.08 -31.80
C ARG A 276 -20.93 -16.92 -32.95
N SER A 277 -21.99 -17.68 -32.69
CA SER A 277 -22.71 -18.45 -33.69
C SER A 277 -23.31 -17.58 -34.81
N GLN A 278 -23.54 -16.28 -34.57
CA GLN A 278 -24.15 -15.36 -35.54
C GLN A 278 -23.14 -14.59 -36.40
N VAL A 279 -21.84 -14.76 -36.13
CA VAL A 279 -20.76 -14.06 -36.85
C VAL A 279 -19.82 -15.01 -37.58
N GLY A 280 -20.16 -16.31 -37.65
CA GLY A 280 -19.45 -17.29 -38.45
C GLY A 280 -19.40 -16.90 -39.93
N GLY A 281 -18.25 -17.07 -40.57
CA GLY A 281 -18.05 -16.74 -41.99
C GLY A 281 -17.96 -15.24 -42.30
N ARG A 282 -18.22 -14.35 -41.34
CA ARG A 282 -18.03 -12.91 -41.56
C ARG A 282 -16.56 -12.58 -41.73
N ARG A 283 -16.28 -11.60 -42.58
CA ARG A 283 -14.93 -11.06 -42.74
C ARG A 283 -14.46 -10.48 -41.42
N LEU A 284 -13.27 -10.90 -40.99
CA LEU A 284 -12.70 -10.57 -39.69
C LEU A 284 -11.21 -10.27 -39.85
N ASP A 285 -10.82 -9.09 -39.39
CA ASP A 285 -9.44 -8.71 -39.17
C ASP A 285 -9.09 -8.76 -37.68
N GLN A 286 -7.85 -9.11 -37.34
CA GLN A 286 -7.39 -9.17 -35.95
C GLN A 286 -6.14 -8.33 -35.72
N ALA A 287 -6.01 -7.80 -34.51
CA ALA A 287 -4.83 -7.08 -34.07
C ALA A 287 -4.67 -7.19 -32.55
N THR A 288 -3.52 -6.78 -32.03
CA THR A 288 -3.33 -6.64 -30.59
C THR A 288 -3.76 -5.24 -30.16
N MET A 289 -4.66 -5.14 -29.18
CA MET A 289 -5.11 -3.87 -28.59
C MET A 289 -4.71 -3.78 -27.13
N ILE A 290 -4.22 -2.60 -26.75
CA ILE A 290 -4.01 -2.18 -25.37
C ILE A 290 -5.19 -1.30 -24.97
N TYR A 291 -5.81 -1.62 -23.85
CA TYR A 291 -6.84 -0.86 -23.17
C TYR A 291 -6.29 -0.30 -21.87
N THR A 292 -6.83 0.82 -21.41
CA THR A 292 -6.72 1.25 -20.01
C THR A 292 -7.95 0.80 -19.23
N PHE A 293 -7.76 0.38 -17.98
CA PHE A 293 -8.81 0.00 -17.05
C PHE A 293 -8.91 1.05 -15.93
N GLU A 294 -9.90 1.93 -16.05
CA GLU A 294 -10.11 3.08 -15.16
C GLU A 294 -11.58 3.18 -14.77
N SER A 295 -11.84 3.39 -13.48
CA SER A 295 -13.21 3.46 -12.92
C SER A 295 -14.10 2.30 -13.37
N GLY A 296 -13.54 1.08 -13.42
CA GLY A 296 -14.23 -0.14 -13.82
C GLY A 296 -14.47 -0.29 -15.33
N LYS A 297 -13.98 0.60 -16.20
CA LYS A 297 -14.22 0.56 -17.65
C LYS A 297 -12.93 0.34 -18.45
N LEU A 298 -13.03 -0.47 -19.50
CA LEU A 298 -11.96 -0.66 -20.49
C LEU A 298 -12.07 0.38 -21.59
N ARG A 299 -10.99 1.13 -21.86
CA ARG A 299 -10.93 2.17 -22.90
C ARG A 299 -9.77 1.89 -23.86
N PRO A 300 -9.99 1.82 -25.19
CA PRO A 300 -8.92 1.64 -26.17
C PRO A 300 -7.80 2.66 -25.99
N TYR A 301 -6.55 2.21 -26.00
CA TYR A 301 -5.37 3.02 -25.72
C TYR A 301 -4.36 3.00 -26.88
N CYS A 302 -3.96 1.81 -27.33
CA CYS A 302 -3.00 1.65 -28.44
C CYS A 302 -3.27 0.37 -29.23
N LEU A 303 -3.18 0.44 -30.55
CA LEU A 303 -3.31 -0.71 -31.46
C LEU A 303 -1.93 -1.09 -31.99
N LEU A 304 -1.54 -2.35 -31.79
CA LEU A 304 -0.26 -2.89 -32.23
C LEU A 304 -0.45 -3.72 -33.51
N GLY A 305 -0.29 -3.04 -34.65
CA GLY A 305 -0.33 -3.64 -35.98
C GLY A 305 -1.39 -3.05 -36.91
N PRO A 306 -1.25 -3.26 -38.23
CA PRO A 306 -2.34 -2.99 -39.13
C PRO A 306 -3.51 -3.90 -38.75
N LEU A 307 -4.72 -3.34 -38.80
CA LEU A 307 -5.92 -4.15 -38.73
C LEU A 307 -6.16 -4.81 -40.09
N ASP A 308 -6.02 -4.04 -41.16
CA ASP A 308 -6.23 -4.51 -42.51
C ASP A 308 -5.31 -5.69 -42.87
N GLY A 309 -5.92 -6.84 -43.20
CA GLY A 309 -5.22 -8.00 -43.74
C GLY A 309 -4.41 -8.74 -42.68
N ASN A 310 -4.61 -8.38 -41.41
CA ASN A 310 -3.97 -9.03 -40.28
C ASN A 310 -4.88 -10.12 -39.73
N HIS A 311 -4.31 -11.29 -39.48
CA HIS A 311 -5.07 -12.52 -39.31
C HIS A 311 -5.09 -13.03 -37.87
N ASP A 312 -3.94 -13.33 -37.29
CA ASP A 312 -3.82 -13.77 -35.88
C ASP A 312 -2.73 -12.95 -35.19
N SER A 313 -3.14 -12.07 -34.27
CA SER A 313 -2.24 -11.19 -33.54
C SER A 313 -2.75 -10.96 -32.12
N SER A 314 -2.06 -11.52 -31.11
CA SER A 314 -2.41 -11.32 -29.70
C SER A 314 -1.37 -11.91 -28.71
N TYR A 315 -1.83 -12.40 -27.57
CA TYR A 315 -1.10 -13.01 -26.46
C TYR A 315 0.00 -12.10 -25.95
N ALA A 316 -0.39 -10.84 -25.74
CA ALA A 316 0.54 -9.82 -25.33
C ALA A 316 0.95 -10.00 -23.87
N ALA A 317 2.19 -9.65 -23.56
CA ALA A 317 2.71 -9.52 -22.22
C ALA A 317 3.65 -8.31 -22.18
N ALA A 318 3.71 -7.62 -21.04
CA ALA A 318 4.43 -6.36 -20.95
C ALA A 318 5.26 -6.21 -19.68
N VAL A 319 6.29 -5.37 -19.79
CA VAL A 319 7.11 -4.90 -18.66
C VAL A 319 7.26 -3.37 -18.75
N GLU A 320 7.44 -2.74 -17.61
CA GLU A 320 7.73 -1.30 -17.51
C GLU A 320 9.20 -1.03 -17.87
N ASP A 321 9.44 -0.02 -18.71
CA ASP A 321 10.77 0.46 -19.09
C ASP A 321 10.79 2.00 -19.19
N GLY A 322 11.00 2.66 -18.04
CA GLY A 322 10.94 4.11 -17.94
C GLY A 322 9.52 4.62 -18.19
N ASP A 323 9.38 5.59 -19.10
CA ASP A 323 8.08 6.19 -19.48
C ASP A 323 7.33 5.35 -20.54
N ASP A 324 7.86 4.17 -20.88
CA ASP A 324 7.29 3.26 -21.85
C ASP A 324 6.96 1.92 -21.20
N MET A 325 6.04 1.19 -21.83
CA MET A 325 5.93 -0.25 -21.68
C MET A 325 6.53 -0.95 -22.90
N LEU A 326 7.26 -2.02 -22.62
CA LEU A 326 7.75 -2.95 -23.63
C LEU A 326 6.75 -4.10 -23.73
N VAL A 327 6.10 -4.22 -24.89
CA VAL A 327 5.01 -5.17 -25.12
C VAL A 327 5.46 -6.21 -26.13
N VAL A 328 5.51 -7.46 -25.71
CA VAL A 328 5.72 -8.60 -26.59
C VAL A 328 4.37 -9.15 -27.02
N PHE A 329 4.21 -9.48 -28.30
CA PHE A 329 3.00 -10.12 -28.86
C PHE A 329 3.36 -10.89 -30.12
N HIS A 330 2.54 -11.86 -30.53
CA HIS A 330 2.75 -12.58 -31.80
C HIS A 330 1.93 -11.96 -32.93
N ARG A 331 2.37 -12.17 -34.17
CA ARG A 331 1.58 -11.94 -35.38
C ARG A 331 1.85 -13.02 -36.41
N ALA A 332 0.78 -13.63 -36.93
CA ALA A 332 0.83 -14.59 -38.01
C ALA A 332 0.68 -13.91 -39.38
N ALA A 333 1.44 -14.40 -40.36
CA ALA A 333 1.30 -14.00 -41.76
C ALA A 333 0.10 -14.66 -42.47
N HIS A 334 -0.61 -15.58 -41.81
CA HIS A 334 -1.65 -16.43 -42.40
C HIS A 334 -2.99 -16.37 -41.65
N PRO A 335 -4.13 -16.65 -42.33
CA PRO A 335 -5.44 -16.82 -41.72
C PRO A 335 -5.46 -17.86 -40.59
N TYR A 336 -6.42 -17.76 -39.66
CA TYR A 336 -6.52 -18.64 -38.49
C TYR A 336 -6.59 -20.16 -38.80
N ALA A 337 -6.98 -20.57 -40.02
CA ALA A 337 -7.09 -21.96 -40.45
C ALA A 337 -6.47 -22.19 -41.85
N GLY A 338 -5.96 -23.40 -42.13
CA GLY A 338 -5.39 -23.82 -43.43
C GLY A 338 -4.21 -24.82 -43.30
N GLU A 339 -3.75 -25.36 -44.42
CA GLU A 339 -2.49 -26.15 -44.51
C GLU A 339 -1.27 -25.24 -44.29
N PHE A 340 -0.28 -25.73 -43.53
CA PHE A 340 0.90 -24.95 -43.15
C PHE A 340 1.98 -24.94 -44.25
N ARG A 341 2.50 -23.76 -44.58
CA ARG A 341 3.70 -23.55 -45.42
C ARG A 341 4.66 -22.61 -44.69
N PHE A 342 5.95 -22.61 -45.04
CA PHE A 342 6.97 -21.74 -44.43
C PHE A 342 6.65 -20.23 -44.51
N LYS A 343 5.93 -19.80 -45.55
CA LYS A 343 5.42 -18.42 -45.69
C LYS A 343 4.30 -18.06 -44.70
N ASP A 344 3.77 -19.05 -43.98
CA ASP A 344 2.70 -18.98 -43.00
C ASP A 344 3.27 -18.95 -41.56
N ALA A 345 4.42 -18.31 -41.35
CA ALA A 345 5.05 -18.18 -40.03
C ALA A 345 4.27 -17.25 -39.08
N ALA A 346 4.44 -17.49 -37.78
CA ALA A 346 4.04 -16.54 -36.73
C ALA A 346 5.30 -16.04 -36.02
N ASP A 347 5.48 -14.72 -36.02
CA ASP A 347 6.66 -14.08 -35.45
C ASP A 347 6.31 -13.43 -34.11
N ILE A 348 7.31 -13.35 -33.23
CA ILE A 348 7.21 -12.57 -31.99
C ILE A 348 7.73 -11.16 -32.25
N PHE A 349 6.91 -10.17 -31.92
CA PHE A 349 7.22 -8.75 -32.01
C PHE A 349 7.42 -8.15 -30.62
N LEU A 350 8.27 -7.14 -30.55
CA LEU A 350 8.43 -6.24 -29.42
C LEU A 350 8.02 -4.83 -29.85
N ALA A 351 7.04 -4.27 -29.18
CA ALA A 351 6.64 -2.87 -29.32
C ALA A 351 7.09 -2.06 -28.09
N ARG A 352 7.57 -0.84 -28.34
CA ARG A 352 7.72 0.17 -27.30
C ARG A 352 6.52 1.11 -27.37
N VAL A 353 5.71 1.13 -26.34
CA VAL A 353 4.48 1.93 -26.29
C VAL A 353 4.61 2.94 -25.16
N PRO A 354 4.34 4.24 -25.40
CA PRO A 354 4.30 5.21 -24.31
C PRO A 354 3.29 4.77 -23.25
N LEU A 355 3.63 4.92 -21.98
CA LEU A 355 2.62 4.80 -20.93
C LEU A 355 1.58 5.91 -21.10
N LYS A 356 0.32 5.61 -20.78
CA LYS A 356 -0.73 6.61 -20.65
C LYS A 356 -0.24 7.62 -19.62
N PRO A 357 -0.08 8.88 -20.05
CA PRO A 357 0.10 9.96 -19.12
C PRO A 357 -1.13 9.93 -18.22
N SER A 358 -0.99 9.84 -16.89
CA SER A 358 -2.15 9.78 -16.00
C SER A 358 -3.07 10.97 -16.29
N ARG A 359 -4.34 10.98 -15.86
CA ARG A 359 -5.21 12.15 -16.08
C ARG A 359 -4.68 13.46 -15.50
N ASP A 360 -3.57 13.41 -14.77
CA ASP A 360 -2.81 14.56 -14.31
C ASP A 360 -1.77 15.09 -15.33
N ASP A 361 -1.42 14.34 -16.38
CA ASP A 361 -0.31 14.66 -17.29
C ASP A 361 -0.67 15.59 -18.49
N SER A 362 -1.87 16.18 -18.53
CA SER A 362 -2.01 17.49 -19.22
C SER A 362 -1.38 18.63 -18.40
N ALA A 363 -0.82 18.33 -17.23
CA ALA A 363 0.17 19.12 -16.52
C ALA A 363 1.33 18.17 -16.12
N GLY A 364 2.55 18.39 -16.63
CA GLY A 364 3.63 17.40 -16.45
C GLY A 364 3.89 16.94 -15.01
N LYS A 365 4.51 15.75 -14.91
CA LYS A 365 5.00 15.01 -13.71
C LYS A 365 4.00 13.98 -13.20
N ILE A 366 4.50 12.77 -12.96
CA ILE A 366 3.85 11.74 -12.13
C ILE A 366 3.24 12.46 -10.92
N PRO A 367 1.94 12.29 -10.61
CA PRO A 367 1.33 12.88 -9.42
C PRO A 367 2.13 12.51 -8.20
N GLY A 368 2.82 13.51 -7.71
CA GLY A 368 3.75 13.41 -6.62
C GLY A 368 5.15 12.91 -6.95
N HIS A 369 5.38 11.99 -7.91
CA HIS A 369 6.74 11.45 -8.14
C HIS A 369 7.62 12.35 -9.03
N THR A 370 8.55 13.08 -8.42
CA THR A 370 9.47 13.98 -9.14
C THR A 370 10.90 13.50 -8.95
N ARG A 371 11.54 13.03 -10.02
CA ARG A 371 12.97 12.74 -10.03
C ARG A 371 13.74 14.00 -10.42
N ILE A 372 14.70 14.38 -9.59
CA ILE A 372 15.60 15.52 -9.79
C ILE A 372 17.03 14.98 -9.78
N VAL A 373 17.83 15.35 -10.78
CA VAL A 373 19.25 15.01 -10.84
C VAL A 373 20.05 16.29 -10.83
N ILE A 374 20.83 16.49 -9.77
CA ILE A 374 21.69 17.65 -9.58
C ILE A 374 23.12 17.22 -9.90
N GLN A 375 23.70 17.78 -10.95
CA GLN A 375 25.04 17.46 -11.45
C GLN A 375 25.61 18.61 -12.30
N GLY A 376 26.93 18.67 -12.44
CA GLY A 376 27.62 19.67 -13.25
C GLY A 376 28.12 20.88 -12.47
N ALA A 377 29.05 21.63 -13.07
CA ALA A 377 29.81 22.69 -12.41
C ALA A 377 28.95 23.85 -11.87
N ASP A 378 27.80 24.15 -12.49
CA ASP A 378 26.90 25.21 -12.04
C ASP A 378 26.08 24.83 -10.80
N ASP A 379 25.93 23.53 -10.54
CA ASP A 379 25.03 22.99 -9.52
C ASP A 379 25.76 22.18 -8.43
N VAL A 380 27.06 21.90 -8.61
CA VAL A 380 27.88 21.09 -7.70
C VAL A 380 29.24 21.75 -7.49
N ILE A 381 29.58 21.99 -6.23
CA ILE A 381 30.93 22.41 -5.81
C ILE A 381 31.61 21.19 -5.21
N ASP A 382 32.69 20.70 -5.83
CA ASP A 382 33.43 19.53 -5.35
C ASP A 382 34.95 19.73 -5.38
N GLY A 383 35.66 19.06 -4.47
CA GLY A 383 37.11 19.10 -4.42
C GLY A 383 37.69 18.16 -3.40
N SER A 384 39.00 17.93 -3.47
CA SER A 384 39.73 17.07 -2.53
C SER A 384 40.70 17.89 -1.69
N VAL A 385 40.76 17.59 -0.40
CA VAL A 385 41.65 18.23 0.56
C VAL A 385 42.63 17.18 1.08
N SER A 386 43.92 17.41 0.89
CA SER A 386 45.02 16.57 1.40
C SER A 386 45.54 17.07 2.74
N THR A 387 45.95 16.14 3.62
CA THR A 387 46.72 16.44 4.84
C THR A 387 48.01 17.23 4.60
N THR A 388 48.54 17.23 3.37
CA THR A 388 49.72 18.01 2.96
C THR A 388 49.41 19.43 2.48
N ASN A 389 48.20 19.95 2.75
CA ASN A 389 47.74 21.30 2.43
C ASN A 389 47.47 21.58 0.94
N ALA A 390 47.50 20.56 0.06
CA ALA A 390 47.06 20.68 -1.32
C ALA A 390 45.53 20.50 -1.42
N ALA A 391 44.81 21.53 -1.87
CA ALA A 391 43.39 21.45 -2.20
C ALA A 391 43.21 21.40 -3.73
N SER A 392 42.22 20.64 -4.17
CA SER A 392 42.04 20.28 -5.57
C SER A 392 40.55 20.37 -5.95
N PHE A 393 40.10 21.60 -6.20
CA PHE A 393 38.72 21.92 -6.62
C PHE A 393 38.56 22.06 -8.14
N SER A 394 39.65 22.01 -8.92
CA SER A 394 39.66 22.18 -10.37
C SER A 394 40.27 21.00 -11.13
N GLN A 395 40.47 19.87 -10.46
CA GLN A 395 41.07 18.68 -11.08
C GLN A 395 39.98 17.77 -11.66
N PRO A 396 40.28 16.98 -12.71
CA PRO A 396 39.33 16.06 -13.35
C PRO A 396 38.94 14.86 -12.46
N THR A 397 39.61 14.70 -11.32
CA THR A 397 39.34 13.61 -10.37
C THR A 397 39.31 14.11 -8.93
N LEU A 398 38.34 13.62 -8.16
CA LEU A 398 38.27 13.74 -6.71
C LEU A 398 38.98 12.53 -6.08
N LYS A 399 39.78 12.76 -5.06
CA LYS A 399 40.59 11.72 -4.42
C LYS A 399 40.21 11.54 -2.96
N ALA A 400 40.02 10.27 -2.58
CA ALA A 400 39.86 9.81 -1.20
C ALA A 400 40.94 8.78 -0.87
N ASN A 401 42.15 9.00 -1.37
CA ASN A 401 43.29 8.09 -1.24
C ASN A 401 43.93 8.19 0.15
N GLY A 402 44.74 7.18 0.45
CA GLY A 402 45.68 7.21 1.55
C GLY A 402 47.01 6.68 1.08
N TYR A 403 48.08 7.38 1.41
CA TYR A 403 49.45 6.92 1.25
C TYR A 403 50.06 6.80 2.64
N ALA A 404 50.48 5.58 2.98
CA ALA A 404 51.22 5.29 4.21
C ALA A 404 52.32 6.33 4.43
N TRP A 405 52.44 6.85 5.65
CA TRP A 405 53.46 7.83 6.05
C TRP A 405 53.47 9.16 5.25
N SER A 406 52.45 9.44 4.44
CA SER A 406 52.47 10.58 3.51
C SER A 406 51.21 11.44 3.59
N SER A 407 50.16 11.11 2.82
CA SER A 407 48.99 11.95 2.69
C SER A 407 47.69 11.16 2.70
N TYR A 408 46.66 11.78 3.27
CA TYR A 408 45.30 11.22 3.30
C TYR A 408 44.33 12.29 2.80
N GLU A 409 43.44 11.90 1.91
CA GLU A 409 42.58 12.83 1.20
C GLU A 409 41.12 12.66 1.61
N THR A 410 40.43 13.79 1.75
CA THR A 410 38.99 13.85 1.99
C THR A 410 38.34 14.69 0.92
N VAL A 411 37.26 14.18 0.33
CA VAL A 411 36.48 14.90 -0.67
C VAL A 411 35.42 15.73 0.04
N LEU A 412 35.30 16.99 -0.36
CA LEU A 412 34.22 17.90 -0.03
C LEU A 412 33.32 18.05 -1.25
N MET A 413 32.00 18.02 -1.04
CA MET A 413 31.03 18.12 -2.14
C MET A 413 29.74 18.79 -1.67
N ARG A 414 29.24 19.81 -2.36
CA ARG A 414 27.96 20.47 -2.03
C ARG A 414 27.12 20.62 -3.29
N PHE A 415 25.84 20.24 -3.18
CA PHE A 415 24.84 20.33 -4.26
C PHE A 415 23.93 21.53 -4.02
N LYS A 416 23.60 22.26 -5.08
CA LYS A 416 22.64 23.37 -5.06
C LYS A 416 21.21 22.83 -5.12
N LEU A 417 20.41 23.06 -4.07
CA LEU A 417 19.06 22.49 -3.93
C LEU A 417 17.94 23.44 -4.38
N ASP A 418 18.27 24.65 -4.84
CA ASP A 418 17.33 25.75 -5.12
C ASP A 418 16.24 25.41 -6.14
N ARG A 419 16.45 24.39 -6.98
CA ARG A 419 15.46 23.91 -7.97
C ARG A 419 14.40 22.98 -7.38
N ILE A 420 14.54 22.61 -6.11
CA ILE A 420 13.61 21.73 -5.40
C ILE A 420 12.64 22.60 -4.61
N ALA A 421 11.33 22.36 -4.78
CA ALA A 421 10.28 23.00 -3.99
C ALA A 421 9.62 21.95 -3.08
N PRO A 422 10.15 21.69 -1.87
CA PRO A 422 9.69 20.60 -1.00
C PRO A 422 8.19 20.70 -0.66
N SER A 423 7.68 21.92 -0.53
CA SER A 423 6.26 22.21 -0.28
C SER A 423 5.32 21.65 -1.34
N ARG A 424 5.79 21.35 -2.55
CA ARG A 424 4.99 20.77 -3.64
C ARG A 424 4.94 19.24 -3.64
N HIS A 425 5.66 18.58 -2.73
CA HIS A 425 5.81 17.13 -2.72
C HIS A 425 5.47 16.51 -1.36
N GLY A 426 4.74 15.40 -1.35
CA GLY A 426 4.30 14.73 -0.13
C GLY A 426 5.45 14.22 0.73
N ARG A 427 6.46 13.59 0.13
CA ARG A 427 7.65 13.09 0.84
C ARG A 427 8.85 12.89 -0.09
N LEU A 428 10.03 12.77 0.50
CA LEU A 428 11.19 12.17 -0.15
C LEU A 428 11.00 10.64 -0.22
N LYS A 429 11.10 10.05 -1.42
CA LYS A 429 11.09 8.59 -1.61
C LYS A 429 12.47 7.99 -1.40
N LYS A 430 13.47 8.61 -2.04
CA LYS A 430 14.85 8.15 -2.03
C LYS A 430 15.77 9.28 -2.46
N ALA A 431 16.96 9.37 -1.89
CA ALA A 431 18.04 10.18 -2.45
C ALA A 431 19.34 9.36 -2.48
N VAL A 432 20.06 9.48 -3.58
CA VAL A 432 21.29 8.74 -3.82
C VAL A 432 22.38 9.70 -4.29
N LEU A 433 23.54 9.64 -3.63
CA LEU A 433 24.77 10.20 -4.15
C LEU A 433 25.38 9.16 -5.09
N ARG A 434 25.42 9.47 -6.38
CA ARG A 434 26.07 8.65 -7.42
C ARG A 434 27.45 9.22 -7.72
N LEU A 435 28.46 8.37 -7.61
CA LEU A 435 29.84 8.69 -7.97
C LEU A 435 30.34 7.71 -9.02
N HIS A 436 31.22 8.17 -9.91
CA HIS A 436 31.92 7.32 -10.86
C HIS A 436 33.35 7.08 -10.38
N VAL A 437 33.66 5.85 -9.97
CA VAL A 437 34.98 5.44 -9.51
C VAL A 437 35.88 5.24 -10.73
N VAL A 438 36.90 6.09 -10.86
CA VAL A 438 37.92 6.04 -11.91
C VAL A 438 39.00 5.02 -11.54
N THR A 439 39.44 5.03 -10.28
CA THR A 439 40.48 4.14 -9.77
C THR A 439 40.06 3.55 -8.44
N ALA A 440 40.20 2.22 -8.29
CA ALA A 440 39.98 1.52 -7.03
C ALA A 440 41.08 0.47 -6.77
N LYS A 441 41.91 0.72 -5.75
CA LYS A 441 42.85 -0.22 -5.14
C LYS A 441 42.73 -0.09 -3.62
N ASN A 442 42.02 -1.01 -2.97
CA ASN A 442 41.69 -0.93 -1.55
C ASN A 442 41.99 -2.27 -0.84
N PRO A 443 43.27 -2.63 -0.65
CA PRO A 443 43.68 -3.97 -0.21
C PRO A 443 43.20 -4.33 1.20
N LYS A 444 43.04 -3.33 2.08
CA LYS A 444 42.53 -3.51 3.46
C LYS A 444 41.00 -3.36 3.56
N LYS A 445 40.28 -3.33 2.43
CA LYS A 445 38.81 -3.19 2.37
C LYS A 445 38.28 -2.04 3.24
N LYS A 446 38.97 -0.89 3.22
CA LYS A 446 38.57 0.29 3.98
C LYS A 446 37.17 0.74 3.57
N ILE A 447 36.39 1.14 4.57
CA ILE A 447 35.02 1.59 4.39
C ILE A 447 35.04 3.06 3.97
N THR A 448 34.57 3.35 2.77
CA THR A 448 34.27 4.71 2.34
C THR A 448 33.00 5.18 3.04
N THR A 449 33.09 6.30 3.75
CA THR A 449 32.01 6.93 4.50
C THR A 449 31.61 8.23 3.82
N VAL A 450 30.30 8.45 3.68
CA VAL A 450 29.66 9.70 3.24
C VAL A 450 28.83 10.25 4.39
N ALA A 451 29.02 11.52 4.74
CA ALA A 451 28.29 12.17 5.84
C ALA A 451 28.11 13.67 5.54
N PRO A 452 27.05 14.34 6.05
CA PRO A 452 26.97 15.79 5.97
C PRO A 452 27.95 16.44 6.95
N THR A 453 28.45 17.62 6.59
CA THR A 453 29.25 18.46 7.49
C THR A 453 28.36 19.30 8.42
N ASP A 454 28.84 19.60 9.62
CA ASP A 454 28.27 20.59 10.55
C ASP A 454 28.98 21.95 10.50
N ILE A 455 30.07 22.07 9.74
CA ILE A 455 30.84 23.30 9.53
C ILE A 455 30.69 23.80 8.09
N ALA A 456 30.46 25.10 7.93
CA ALA A 456 30.42 25.76 6.63
C ALA A 456 31.82 25.83 6.00
N TRP A 457 31.92 25.54 4.70
CA TRP A 457 33.18 25.57 3.94
C TRP A 457 33.00 26.18 2.54
N ASN A 458 34.13 26.51 1.89
CA ASN A 458 34.18 27.06 0.53
C ASN A 458 35.34 26.46 -0.30
N HIS A 459 35.53 26.93 -1.54
CA HIS A 459 36.58 26.43 -2.46
C HIS A 459 38.03 26.72 -1.99
N LYS A 460 38.22 27.50 -0.92
CA LYS A 460 39.53 27.76 -0.30
C LYS A 460 39.81 26.81 0.87
N ALA A 461 38.90 25.87 1.15
CA ALA A 461 39.08 24.88 2.21
C ALA A 461 40.38 24.08 2.02
N ASN A 462 41.11 23.90 3.11
CA ASN A 462 42.31 23.08 3.19
C ASN A 462 42.26 22.22 4.47
N PHE A 463 43.29 21.42 4.72
CA PHE A 463 43.27 20.47 5.85
C PHE A 463 43.22 21.16 7.22
N ARG A 464 43.66 22.41 7.31
CA ARG A 464 43.66 23.19 8.56
C ARG A 464 42.41 24.07 8.70
N SER A 465 41.91 24.61 7.60
CA SER A 465 40.85 25.62 7.60
C SER A 465 39.71 25.28 6.63
N PRO A 466 38.44 25.36 7.09
CA PRO A 466 37.27 25.21 6.21
C PRO A 466 37.07 26.37 5.24
N LEU A 467 37.67 27.54 5.50
CA LEU A 467 37.48 28.76 4.71
C LEU A 467 38.79 29.30 4.09
N GLY A 468 39.92 28.61 4.31
CA GLY A 468 41.24 29.04 3.86
C GLY A 468 41.79 30.27 4.60
N ASN A 469 41.24 30.58 5.78
CA ASN A 469 41.64 31.70 6.62
C ASN A 469 42.07 31.19 8.02
N LYS A 470 42.02 32.04 9.06
CA LYS A 470 42.39 31.65 10.43
C LYS A 470 41.37 30.72 11.14
N SER A 471 40.23 30.42 10.52
CA SER A 471 39.27 29.44 11.05
C SER A 471 39.84 28.02 11.01
N THR A 472 39.47 27.20 11.98
CA THR A 472 39.92 25.80 12.09
C THR A 472 38.75 24.83 11.98
N TRP A 473 39.02 23.62 11.51
CA TRP A 473 38.08 22.50 11.66
C TRP A 473 37.88 22.14 13.14
N PRO A 474 36.79 21.44 13.51
CA PRO A 474 36.52 21.10 14.90
C PRO A 474 37.70 20.42 15.57
N VAL A 475 37.95 20.80 16.83
CA VAL A 475 39.03 20.26 17.65
C VAL A 475 38.44 19.24 18.61
N ARG A 476 39.01 18.03 18.66
CA ARG A 476 38.77 17.08 19.74
C ARG A 476 40.10 16.51 20.19
N GLN A 477 40.27 16.37 21.51
CA GLN A 477 41.54 15.95 22.11
C GLN A 477 42.72 16.78 21.56
N GLU A 478 42.57 18.11 21.58
CA GLU A 478 43.60 19.09 21.16
C GLU A 478 43.99 19.08 19.67
N HIS A 479 43.39 18.20 18.86
CA HIS A 479 43.69 18.10 17.44
C HIS A 479 42.52 18.56 16.56
N ALA A 480 42.76 19.57 15.74
CA ALA A 480 41.84 19.96 14.67
C ALA A 480 41.85 18.89 13.57
N ASN A 481 40.68 18.40 13.16
CA ASN A 481 40.59 17.46 12.05
C ASN A 481 39.31 17.67 11.24
N ILE A 482 39.45 17.74 9.92
CA ILE A 482 38.32 17.88 8.99
C ILE A 482 37.25 16.80 9.21
N ASN A 483 37.64 15.55 9.49
CA ASN A 483 36.70 14.44 9.70
C ASN A 483 35.80 14.61 10.93
N TYR A 484 36.15 15.49 11.86
CA TYR A 484 35.30 15.80 13.01
C TYR A 484 34.10 16.66 12.70
N ALA A 485 34.07 17.27 11.50
CA ALA A 485 32.90 17.97 11.01
C ALA A 485 31.80 17.02 10.49
N MET A 486 32.09 15.73 10.32
CA MET A 486 31.07 14.75 9.92
C MET A 486 30.06 14.53 11.04
N ARG A 487 28.75 14.62 10.74
CA ARG A 487 27.70 14.24 11.69
C ARG A 487 27.60 12.71 11.82
N PRO A 488 27.99 12.09 12.94
CA PRO A 488 28.13 10.62 13.04
C PRO A 488 26.80 9.86 12.96
N GLY A 489 25.67 10.51 13.25
CA GLY A 489 24.33 9.93 13.16
C GLY A 489 23.71 9.90 11.76
N LEU A 490 24.35 10.51 10.75
CA LEU A 490 23.85 10.63 9.38
C LEU A 490 24.91 10.18 8.38
N VAL A 491 25.15 8.87 8.31
CA VAL A 491 26.28 8.30 7.57
C VAL A 491 25.84 7.20 6.60
N SER A 492 26.42 7.21 5.41
CA SER A 492 26.31 6.14 4.41
C SER A 492 27.68 5.50 4.23
N ARG A 493 27.75 4.16 4.21
CA ARG A 493 29.02 3.42 4.24
C ARG A 493 29.06 2.33 3.19
N ARG A 494 30.20 2.19 2.51
CA ARG A 494 30.41 1.12 1.53
C ARG A 494 31.89 0.83 1.35
N VAL A 495 32.23 -0.44 1.11
CA VAL A 495 33.58 -0.81 0.66
C VAL A 495 33.62 -0.73 -0.87
N ILE A 496 34.64 -0.04 -1.40
CA ILE A 496 34.87 0.11 -2.85
C ILE A 496 36.13 -0.67 -3.22
N GLU A 497 36.00 -1.61 -4.15
CA GLU A 497 37.09 -2.52 -4.55
C GLU A 497 37.37 -2.49 -6.06
N LYS A 498 36.46 -1.96 -6.88
CA LYS A 498 36.56 -1.95 -8.34
C LYS A 498 36.09 -0.61 -8.93
N PRO A 499 36.65 -0.16 -10.07
CA PRO A 499 36.13 0.98 -10.83
C PRO A 499 34.68 0.77 -11.28
N GLY A 500 33.97 1.86 -11.59
CA GLY A 500 32.58 1.85 -12.04
C GLY A 500 31.66 2.77 -11.24
N VAL A 501 30.36 2.69 -11.49
CA VAL A 501 29.38 3.51 -10.79
C VAL A 501 29.13 2.96 -9.39
N VAL A 502 29.20 3.84 -8.40
CA VAL A 502 28.83 3.53 -7.01
C VAL A 502 27.75 4.50 -6.55
N GLU A 503 26.84 3.99 -5.75
CA GLU A 503 25.71 4.73 -5.19
C GLU A 503 25.73 4.60 -3.67
N PHE A 504 25.57 5.74 -2.99
CA PHE A 504 25.42 5.86 -1.55
C PHE A 504 24.00 6.35 -1.24
N ASP A 505 23.29 5.65 -0.37
CA ASP A 505 21.99 6.11 0.11
C ASP A 505 22.20 7.29 1.05
N VAL A 506 21.66 8.44 0.66
CA VAL A 506 21.72 9.70 1.42
C VAL A 506 20.31 10.23 1.70
N THR A 507 19.29 9.36 1.64
CA THR A 507 17.87 9.70 1.79
C THR A 507 17.62 10.49 3.07
N GLY A 508 18.06 9.98 4.22
CA GLY A 508 17.86 10.67 5.51
C GLY A 508 18.61 12.00 5.65
N ILE A 509 19.68 12.23 4.90
CA ILE A 509 20.40 13.51 4.88
C ILE A 509 19.59 14.54 4.08
N VAL A 510 19.21 14.16 2.85
CA VAL A 510 18.46 15.04 1.94
C VAL A 510 17.06 15.34 2.47
N GLU A 511 16.41 14.39 3.14
CA GLU A 511 15.10 14.61 3.77
C GLU A 511 15.17 15.73 4.81
N ARG A 512 16.24 15.76 5.61
CA ARG A 512 16.45 16.80 6.62
C ARG A 512 16.75 18.15 6.00
N TRP A 513 17.55 18.19 4.92
CA TRP A 513 17.80 19.42 4.17
C TRP A 513 16.54 20.02 3.54
N LEU A 514 15.63 19.18 3.04
CA LEU A 514 14.47 19.65 2.30
C LEU A 514 13.24 19.89 3.17
N PHE A 515 13.07 19.14 4.27
CA PHE A 515 11.80 19.11 5.01
C PHE A 515 11.90 19.38 6.51
N GLN A 516 13.11 19.29 7.12
CA GLN A 516 13.29 19.35 8.58
C GLN A 516 14.29 20.43 9.04
N ASP A 517 14.48 21.48 8.22
CA ASP A 517 15.25 22.70 8.57
C ASP A 517 16.73 22.45 8.94
N MET A 518 17.34 21.42 8.36
CA MET A 518 18.79 21.21 8.48
C MET A 518 19.51 21.98 7.38
N ASP A 519 20.53 22.77 7.73
CA ASP A 519 21.34 23.47 6.73
C ASP A 519 22.06 22.51 5.75
N ASN A 520 22.03 22.84 4.47
CA ASN A 520 22.81 22.17 3.43
C ASN A 520 24.26 22.70 3.41
N LEU A 521 25.07 22.23 4.35
CA LEU A 521 26.50 22.54 4.40
C LEU A 521 27.35 21.64 3.49
N GLY A 522 26.75 20.65 2.82
CA GLY A 522 27.43 19.71 1.91
C GLY A 522 27.79 18.37 2.57
N LEU A 523 28.41 17.50 1.78
CA LEU A 523 28.86 16.15 2.09
C LEU A 523 30.38 16.07 2.16
N MET A 524 30.85 15.18 3.02
CA MET A 524 32.23 14.74 3.12
C MET A 524 32.33 13.27 2.74
N ILE A 525 33.36 12.89 1.99
CA ILE A 525 33.61 11.51 1.55
C ILE A 525 35.05 11.13 1.90
N THR A 526 35.23 10.09 2.71
CA THR A 526 36.55 9.63 3.13
C THR A 526 36.58 8.12 3.36
N ALA A 527 37.73 7.48 3.12
CA ALA A 527 37.99 6.10 3.55
C ALA A 527 38.93 6.05 4.77
N SER A 528 39.31 7.21 5.32
CA SER A 528 40.16 7.36 6.50
C SER A 528 39.33 7.67 7.75
N PRO A 529 39.65 7.09 8.92
CA PRO A 529 39.22 7.67 10.18
C PRO A 529 39.89 9.04 10.41
N PRO A 530 39.46 9.84 11.41
CA PRO A 530 40.26 10.97 11.90
C PRO A 530 41.69 10.54 12.24
N ILE A 531 42.68 11.32 11.85
CA ILE A 531 44.11 10.99 11.98
C ILE A 531 44.76 11.91 13.01
N PHE A 532 45.42 11.32 14.03
CA PHE A 532 46.10 12.00 15.16
C PHE A 532 47.56 11.55 15.25
N GLY A 533 48.45 12.06 14.39
CA GLY A 533 49.86 11.63 14.44
C GLY A 533 50.08 10.11 14.33
N GLN A 534 49.06 9.34 13.91
CA GLN A 534 49.13 7.90 13.65
C GLN A 534 49.93 7.71 12.36
N PRO A 535 51.09 7.06 12.40
CA PRO A 535 52.06 7.34 11.36
C PRO A 535 51.88 6.43 10.12
N ASP A 536 51.05 5.38 10.21
CA ASP A 536 50.66 4.53 9.07
C ASP A 536 49.24 3.95 9.19
N GLN A 537 48.39 4.20 8.19
CA GLN A 537 47.07 3.58 8.04
C GLN A 537 46.99 2.61 6.84
N GLY A 538 48.12 2.31 6.21
CA GLY A 538 48.28 1.62 4.93
C GLY A 538 48.00 2.52 3.72
N SER A 539 48.32 2.01 2.53
CA SER A 539 48.07 2.71 1.27
C SER A 539 46.83 2.17 0.53
N TRP A 540 46.05 3.05 -0.09
CA TRP A 540 44.93 2.73 -0.98
C TRP A 540 44.69 3.87 -1.98
N LEU A 541 44.13 3.53 -3.14
CA LEU A 541 43.76 4.47 -4.19
C LEU A 541 42.26 4.37 -4.46
N LEU A 542 41.54 5.44 -4.18
CA LEU A 542 40.13 5.68 -4.47
C LEU A 542 39.99 7.06 -5.12
N ALA A 543 39.83 7.07 -6.44
CA ALA A 543 39.58 8.29 -7.21
C ALA A 543 38.22 8.23 -7.89
N PHE A 544 37.49 9.34 -7.85
CA PHE A 544 36.21 9.55 -8.50
C PHE A 544 36.35 10.60 -9.59
N ALA A 545 35.52 10.57 -10.62
CA ALA A 545 35.41 11.68 -11.55
C ALA A 545 34.83 12.90 -10.81
N SER A 546 35.37 14.10 -11.10
CA SER A 546 34.85 15.37 -10.59
C SER A 546 33.81 15.97 -11.53
N THR A 547 33.26 17.12 -11.16
CA THR A 547 32.41 17.95 -12.03
C THR A 547 33.10 18.38 -13.34
N GLU A 548 34.42 18.53 -13.35
CA GLU A 548 35.22 18.87 -14.53
C GLU A 548 35.38 17.71 -15.53
N ALA A 549 35.03 16.49 -15.14
CA ALA A 549 35.07 15.32 -16.03
C ALA A 549 34.01 15.39 -17.15
N LYS A 550 34.11 14.48 -18.12
CA LYS A 550 33.11 14.30 -19.18
C LYS A 550 31.72 14.08 -18.57
N SER A 551 30.69 14.67 -19.19
CA SER A 551 29.32 14.77 -18.65
C SER A 551 28.75 13.45 -18.09
N LYS A 552 28.98 12.31 -18.74
CA LYS A 552 28.46 10.99 -18.30
C LYS A 552 29.07 10.43 -17.01
N TYR A 553 30.17 10.98 -16.52
CA TYR A 553 30.90 10.46 -15.36
C TYR A 553 30.85 11.37 -14.13
N ARG A 554 30.21 12.54 -14.24
CA ARG A 554 30.18 13.53 -13.16
C ARG A 554 29.44 13.01 -11.92
N PRO A 555 29.79 13.50 -10.71
CA PRO A 555 29.00 13.28 -9.51
C PRO A 555 27.57 13.76 -9.69
N ALA A 556 26.60 12.99 -9.19
CA ALA A 556 25.20 13.34 -9.27
C ALA A 556 24.47 13.04 -7.95
N LEU A 557 23.65 13.99 -7.49
CA LEU A 557 22.66 13.76 -6.45
C LEU A 557 21.31 13.49 -7.13
N VAL A 558 20.86 12.24 -7.03
CA VAL A 558 19.59 11.78 -7.62
C VAL A 558 18.55 11.73 -6.52
N ILE A 559 17.50 12.55 -6.65
CA ILE A 559 16.45 12.73 -5.65
C ILE A 559 15.12 12.31 -6.27
N ASP A 560 14.48 11.31 -5.67
CA ASP A 560 13.13 10.89 -5.99
C ASP A 560 12.18 11.43 -4.91
N LEU A 561 11.37 12.41 -5.27
CA LEU A 561 10.26 12.92 -4.47
C LEU A 561 8.99 12.16 -4.87
N GLN A 562 8.00 12.03 -3.99
CA GLN A 562 6.72 11.36 -4.29
C GLN A 562 5.54 11.93 -3.49
N GLY A 563 4.33 11.66 -3.98
CA GLY A 563 3.07 12.11 -3.37
C GLY A 563 2.78 13.60 -3.51
N THR A 564 1.52 13.97 -3.39
CA THR A 564 1.12 15.35 -3.11
C THR A 564 1.24 15.60 -1.60
N PRO A 565 1.44 16.84 -1.16
CA PRO A 565 1.27 17.20 0.24
C PRO A 565 -0.10 16.73 0.73
N PRO A 566 -0.20 16.25 1.99
CA PRO A 566 -1.49 15.93 2.58
C PRO A 566 -2.40 17.16 2.55
N ASP A 567 -3.68 16.95 2.25
CA ASP A 567 -4.70 17.99 2.24
C ASP A 567 -5.30 18.14 3.65
N PRO A 568 -5.28 19.33 4.27
CA PRO A 568 -5.96 19.59 5.54
C PRO A 568 -7.44 19.19 5.55
N ALA A 569 -8.15 19.27 4.41
CA ALA A 569 -9.54 18.85 4.33
C ALA A 569 -9.74 17.33 4.55
N GLU A 570 -8.71 16.52 4.28
CA GLU A 570 -8.75 15.07 4.42
C GLU A 570 -8.12 14.56 5.74
N ALA A 571 -7.69 15.48 6.61
CA ALA A 571 -6.96 15.18 7.85
C ALA A 571 -7.70 14.17 8.77
N ASN A 572 -9.03 14.28 8.88
CA ASN A 572 -9.86 13.35 9.65
C ASN A 572 -9.90 11.95 9.03
N LYS A 573 -9.96 11.87 7.70
CA LYS A 573 -10.07 10.60 6.96
C LYS A 573 -8.76 9.82 6.99
N ASN A 574 -7.63 10.53 7.07
CA ASN A 574 -6.30 9.95 7.16
C ASN A 574 -5.92 9.48 8.57
N ALA A 575 -6.75 9.76 9.58
CA ALA A 575 -6.51 9.29 10.93
C ALA A 575 -6.70 7.77 11.04
N LEU A 576 -5.88 7.11 11.86
CA LEU A 576 -6.04 5.69 12.20
C LEU A 576 -7.33 5.43 13.00
N ALA A 577 -7.78 6.43 13.77
CA ALA A 577 -9.05 6.47 14.47
C ALA A 577 -9.36 7.90 14.91
N LEU A 578 -10.65 8.24 14.98
CA LEU A 578 -11.14 9.49 15.55
C LEU A 578 -11.60 9.24 16.98
N PHE A 579 -11.19 10.11 17.90
CA PHE A 579 -11.66 10.09 19.28
C PHE A 579 -12.55 11.32 19.51
N PRO A 580 -13.63 11.20 20.31
CA PRO A 580 -14.69 12.20 20.47
C PRO A 580 -14.25 13.50 21.22
N SER A 581 -12.96 13.79 21.33
CA SER A 581 -12.45 14.85 22.22
C SER A 581 -12.32 16.24 21.61
N ALA A 582 -12.80 16.50 20.39
CA ALA A 582 -13.05 17.88 19.97
C ALA A 582 -14.12 18.58 20.86
N GLN A 583 -14.89 17.81 21.63
CA GLN A 583 -15.95 18.28 22.53
C GLN A 583 -15.72 17.96 24.01
N LEU A 584 -14.59 17.32 24.37
CA LEU A 584 -14.25 16.98 25.74
C LEU A 584 -12.93 17.65 26.14
N ALA A 585 -12.85 18.04 27.41
CA ALA A 585 -11.57 18.44 28.00
C ALA A 585 -10.53 17.29 27.86
N PRO A 586 -9.23 17.59 27.82
CA PRO A 586 -8.18 16.58 27.69
C PRO A 586 -8.34 15.44 28.68
N VAL A 587 -8.37 14.21 28.17
CA VAL A 587 -8.45 13.03 29.03
C VAL A 587 -7.08 12.85 29.70
N ARG A 588 -7.02 13.18 31.00
CA ARG A 588 -5.80 13.06 31.83
C ARG A 588 -5.24 11.63 31.82
N ASP A 589 -6.15 10.65 31.91
CA ASP A 589 -5.82 9.23 32.00
C ASP A 589 -6.44 8.48 30.82
N PRO A 590 -5.67 7.87 29.92
CA PRO A 590 -6.16 7.30 28.66
C PRO A 590 -6.83 5.93 28.85
N TYR A 591 -7.86 5.90 29.69
CA TYR A 591 -8.71 4.76 30.01
C TYR A 591 -10.19 5.18 30.01
N HIS A 592 -11.08 4.20 29.94
CA HIS A 592 -12.53 4.35 30.06
C HIS A 592 -12.97 3.81 31.42
N PHE A 593 -13.20 4.71 32.36
CA PHE A 593 -13.73 4.42 33.69
C PHE A 593 -15.22 4.70 33.70
N VAL A 594 -16.01 3.66 33.44
CA VAL A 594 -17.45 3.79 33.20
C VAL A 594 -18.22 3.69 34.51
N TYR A 595 -19.12 4.62 34.76
CA TYR A 595 -20.06 4.52 35.88
C TYR A 595 -21.48 4.75 35.37
N TYR A 596 -22.36 3.76 35.60
CA TYR A 596 -23.71 3.78 35.04
C TYR A 596 -24.49 5.05 35.42
N SER A 597 -24.67 5.30 36.71
CA SER A 597 -25.34 6.48 37.24
C SER A 597 -24.85 6.81 38.65
N VAL A 598 -24.39 8.04 38.88
CA VAL A 598 -23.82 8.47 40.17
C VAL A 598 -24.87 9.15 41.08
N GLY A 599 -26.06 9.47 40.53
CA GLY A 599 -27.23 9.92 41.29
C GLY A 599 -27.22 11.39 41.76
N SER A 600 -26.05 12.04 41.93
CA SER A 600 -25.99 13.47 42.27
C SER A 600 -24.70 14.17 41.81
N GLN A 601 -24.78 15.48 41.53
CA GLN A 601 -23.61 16.32 41.24
C GLN A 601 -22.60 16.38 42.41
N LYS A 602 -23.10 16.39 43.66
CA LYS A 602 -22.25 16.37 44.87
C LYS A 602 -21.37 15.13 44.88
N MET A 603 -21.93 13.99 44.50
CA MET A 603 -21.20 12.74 44.49
C MET A 603 -20.21 12.69 43.33
N TRP A 604 -20.61 13.14 42.13
CA TRP A 604 -19.69 13.28 41.00
C TRP A 604 -18.44 14.10 41.32
N LYS A 605 -18.53 15.18 42.12
CA LYS A 605 -17.36 16.01 42.51
C LYS A 605 -16.29 15.22 43.28
N GLN A 606 -16.68 14.12 43.92
CA GLN A 606 -15.80 13.25 44.71
C GLN A 606 -15.26 12.05 43.90
N LEU A 607 -15.58 11.95 42.61
CA LEU A 607 -15.07 10.93 41.69
C LEU A 607 -14.15 11.60 40.65
N PRO A 608 -12.85 11.83 40.97
CA PRO A 608 -11.91 12.47 40.07
C PRO A 608 -11.36 11.53 38.97
N THR A 609 -11.46 10.20 39.16
CA THR A 609 -10.93 9.20 38.23
C THR A 609 -11.98 8.76 37.22
N ILE A 610 -13.24 8.57 37.65
CA ILE A 610 -14.34 8.21 36.75
C ILE A 610 -14.52 9.29 35.67
N ASN A 611 -14.48 8.86 34.41
CA ASN A 611 -14.44 9.76 33.25
C ASN A 611 -15.45 9.42 32.15
N MET A 612 -16.37 8.47 32.41
CA MET A 612 -17.40 8.10 31.46
C MET A 612 -18.69 7.66 32.17
N THR A 613 -19.82 7.99 31.58
CA THR A 613 -21.15 7.49 31.97
C THR A 613 -22.02 7.28 30.73
N THR A 614 -23.00 6.39 30.86
CA THR A 614 -23.95 6.03 29.80
C THR A 614 -25.39 6.37 30.19
N TYR A 615 -25.61 6.87 31.41
CA TYR A 615 -26.95 7.04 31.97
C TYR A 615 -26.97 8.11 33.07
N ASP A 616 -26.79 9.38 32.67
CA ASP A 616 -26.85 10.52 33.59
C ASP A 616 -27.44 11.77 32.93
N SER A 617 -28.31 12.49 33.64
CA SER A 617 -28.93 13.74 33.18
C SER A 617 -28.02 14.97 33.35
N PHE A 618 -26.84 14.83 33.96
CA PHE A 618 -25.91 15.94 34.21
C PHE A 618 -24.92 16.26 33.07
N GLY A 619 -25.22 15.88 31.81
CA GLY A 619 -24.29 15.99 30.68
C GLY A 619 -23.62 17.36 30.50
N THR A 620 -24.39 18.45 30.55
CA THR A 620 -23.86 19.82 30.41
C THR A 620 -22.86 20.17 31.52
N TRP A 621 -23.06 19.67 32.74
CA TRP A 621 -22.17 19.91 33.87
C TRP A 621 -20.94 19.00 33.86
N LEU A 622 -21.05 17.81 33.28
CA LEU A 622 -19.98 16.83 33.15
C LEU A 622 -18.97 17.19 32.04
N ALA A 623 -19.42 17.85 30.96
CA ALA A 623 -18.57 18.16 29.82
C ALA A 623 -17.31 19.00 30.16
N PRO A 624 -17.37 20.09 30.95
CA PRO A 624 -16.18 20.84 31.36
C PRO A 624 -15.19 20.03 32.20
N ARG A 625 -15.62 18.94 32.83
CA ARG A 625 -14.77 18.02 33.59
C ARG A 625 -14.08 16.96 32.71
N GLY A 626 -14.36 16.95 31.41
CA GLY A 626 -13.86 15.91 30.49
C GLY A 626 -14.53 14.55 30.69
N VAL A 627 -15.68 14.50 31.37
CA VAL A 627 -16.43 13.24 31.56
C VAL A 627 -17.32 13.01 30.35
N MET A 628 -17.15 11.86 29.69
CA MET A 628 -17.93 11.48 28.53
C MET A 628 -19.31 10.96 28.95
N ASN A 629 -20.36 11.76 28.72
CA ASN A 629 -21.75 11.34 28.93
C ASN A 629 -22.37 10.89 27.60
N LEU A 630 -22.48 9.58 27.39
CA LEU A 630 -23.08 9.02 26.19
C LEU A 630 -24.60 9.01 26.29
N ALA A 631 -25.28 9.34 25.20
CA ALA A 631 -26.72 9.19 25.12
C ALA A 631 -27.12 7.72 25.15
N TRP A 632 -28.23 7.42 25.81
CA TRP A 632 -28.79 6.09 25.79
C TRP A 632 -29.55 5.86 24.48
N ALA A 633 -29.23 4.79 23.77
CA ALA A 633 -29.94 4.36 22.56
C ALA A 633 -30.62 3.02 22.84
N ASP A 634 -31.93 3.07 23.09
CA ASP A 634 -32.71 1.88 23.36
C ASP A 634 -32.61 0.90 22.19
N GLY A 635 -32.44 -0.40 22.51
CA GLY A 635 -32.51 -1.48 21.52
C GLY A 635 -33.87 -1.64 20.82
N GLY A 636 -34.85 -0.81 21.22
CA GLY A 636 -36.26 -0.90 20.89
C GLY A 636 -36.91 -2.15 21.51
N PRO A 637 -38.11 -2.06 22.10
CA PRO A 637 -38.99 -3.22 22.13
C PRO A 637 -39.18 -3.71 20.69
N VAL A 638 -39.27 -5.02 20.50
CA VAL A 638 -39.45 -5.70 19.18
C VAL A 638 -40.54 -5.02 18.32
N ASP A 639 -41.53 -4.39 18.96
CA ASP A 639 -42.71 -3.78 18.33
C ASP A 639 -42.50 -2.34 17.80
N TRP A 640 -41.44 -1.63 18.22
CA TRP A 640 -41.20 -0.22 17.87
C TRP A 640 -40.35 -0.05 16.59
N LEU A 641 -39.30 -0.88 16.41
CA LEU A 641 -38.40 -0.83 15.25
C LEU A 641 -38.67 -2.01 14.31
N ARG A 642 -39.79 -1.96 13.59
CA ARG A 642 -40.30 -3.10 12.81
C ARG A 642 -39.53 -3.46 11.54
N THR A 643 -38.59 -2.62 11.09
CA THR A 643 -37.86 -2.84 9.83
C THR A 643 -36.38 -2.51 9.97
N LYS A 644 -35.54 -3.13 9.12
CA LYS A 644 -34.12 -2.79 9.00
C LYS A 644 -33.86 -1.30 8.76
N ALA A 645 -34.73 -0.64 7.97
CA ALA A 645 -34.62 0.79 7.70
C ALA A 645 -34.90 1.63 8.97
N ALA A 646 -35.87 1.23 9.80
CA ALA A 646 -36.16 1.92 11.06
C ALA A 646 -34.97 1.88 12.03
N TYR A 647 -34.30 0.73 12.15
CA TYR A 647 -33.05 0.60 12.91
C TYR A 647 -31.98 1.56 12.41
N SER A 648 -31.71 1.57 11.10
CA SER A 648 -30.70 2.46 10.53
C SER A 648 -31.01 3.93 10.83
N THR A 649 -32.25 4.37 10.56
CA THR A 649 -32.69 5.76 10.79
C THR A 649 -32.57 6.17 12.25
N TYR A 650 -32.97 5.29 13.17
CA TYR A 650 -32.91 5.56 14.61
C TYR A 650 -31.46 5.78 15.07
N TYR A 651 -30.57 4.82 14.85
CA TYR A 651 -29.18 4.91 15.33
C TYR A 651 -28.38 6.01 14.61
N THR A 652 -28.60 6.25 13.31
CA THR A 652 -27.97 7.40 12.64
C THR A 652 -28.52 8.73 13.17
N GLY A 653 -29.82 8.80 13.47
CA GLY A 653 -30.45 9.97 14.09
C GLY A 653 -29.91 10.24 15.49
N THR A 654 -29.75 9.22 16.31
CA THR A 654 -29.13 9.33 17.64
C THR A 654 -27.70 9.85 17.55
N ALA A 655 -26.88 9.28 16.65
CA ALA A 655 -25.51 9.76 16.42
C ALA A 655 -25.46 11.22 15.94
N ARG A 656 -26.44 11.65 15.14
CA ARG A 656 -26.59 13.04 14.69
C ARG A 656 -26.88 13.99 15.86
N ASN A 657 -27.81 13.60 16.72
CA ASN A 657 -28.36 14.47 17.77
C ASN A 657 -27.51 14.51 19.04
N HIS A 658 -26.61 13.54 19.24
CA HIS A 658 -25.76 13.43 20.41
C HIS A 658 -24.27 13.53 20.03
N PRO A 659 -23.68 14.73 20.11
CA PRO A 659 -22.36 14.99 19.53
C PRO A 659 -21.18 14.21 20.15
N LEU A 660 -21.30 13.77 21.41
CA LEU A 660 -20.33 12.86 22.05
C LEU A 660 -20.48 11.40 21.59
N GLY A 661 -21.68 11.03 21.15
CA GLY A 661 -22.05 9.66 20.77
C GLY A 661 -23.10 9.05 21.69
N PHE A 662 -23.25 7.73 21.59
CA PHE A 662 -24.31 6.99 22.27
C PHE A 662 -23.84 5.61 22.73
N CYS A 663 -24.58 5.02 23.67
CA CYS A 663 -24.45 3.63 24.07
C CYS A 663 -25.71 2.86 23.70
N GLY A 664 -25.58 1.83 22.86
CA GLY A 664 -26.66 0.91 22.52
C GLY A 664 -26.72 -0.32 23.42
N HIS A 665 -27.83 -1.04 23.38
CA HIS A 665 -28.02 -2.29 24.12
C HIS A 665 -28.98 -3.22 23.34
N GLU A 666 -28.75 -4.54 23.37
CA GLU A 666 -29.67 -5.55 22.83
C GLU A 666 -30.56 -6.14 23.93
N SER A 667 -31.73 -5.53 24.14
CA SER A 667 -32.75 -6.13 25.01
C SER A 667 -33.65 -7.04 24.16
N ASN A 668 -33.45 -8.35 24.27
CA ASN A 668 -34.38 -9.37 23.77
C ASN A 668 -34.57 -9.46 22.24
N LEU A 669 -33.57 -9.07 21.44
CA LEU A 669 -33.65 -9.26 19.98
C LEU A 669 -33.41 -10.74 19.62
N GLN A 670 -34.19 -11.26 18.67
CA GLN A 670 -34.04 -12.62 18.13
C GLN A 670 -34.09 -12.57 16.59
N GLY A 671 -33.47 -13.55 15.94
CA GLY A 671 -33.53 -13.70 14.47
C GLY A 671 -32.84 -12.57 13.70
N GLU A 672 -33.50 -12.06 12.65
CA GLU A 672 -32.91 -11.10 11.70
C GLU A 672 -32.59 -9.71 12.31
N GLN A 673 -33.25 -9.35 13.41
CA GLN A 673 -33.13 -8.03 14.04
C GLN A 673 -31.74 -7.76 14.62
N ALA A 674 -31.05 -8.78 15.13
CA ALA A 674 -29.64 -8.65 15.57
C ALA A 674 -28.71 -8.23 14.42
N GLY A 675 -29.00 -8.74 13.20
CA GLY A 675 -28.31 -8.31 11.98
C GLY A 675 -28.63 -6.86 11.60
N TRP A 676 -29.86 -6.40 11.84
CA TRP A 676 -30.26 -5.03 11.55
C TRP A 676 -29.61 -4.02 12.51
N LEU A 677 -29.50 -4.35 13.80
CA LEU A 677 -28.76 -3.57 14.78
C LEU A 677 -27.28 -3.42 14.36
N SER A 678 -26.67 -4.51 13.94
CA SER A 678 -25.29 -4.52 13.44
C SER A 678 -25.12 -3.55 12.26
N ASP A 679 -26.04 -3.59 11.31
CA ASP A 679 -26.02 -2.71 10.14
C ASP A 679 -26.29 -1.23 10.51
N ALA A 680 -27.11 -0.99 11.54
CA ALA A 680 -27.38 0.34 12.05
C ALA A 680 -26.15 0.97 12.72
N PHE A 681 -25.38 0.23 13.52
CA PHE A 681 -24.09 0.68 14.05
C PHE A 681 -23.10 1.02 12.93
N ARG A 682 -23.01 0.17 11.89
CA ARG A 682 -22.19 0.45 10.71
C ARG A 682 -22.63 1.74 10.00
N ALA A 683 -23.93 1.95 9.85
CA ALA A 683 -24.48 3.16 9.22
C ALA A 683 -24.17 4.41 10.06
N ALA A 684 -24.41 4.36 11.37
CA ALA A 684 -24.13 5.46 12.29
C ALA A 684 -22.65 5.84 12.28
N LYS A 685 -21.73 4.87 12.40
CA LYS A 685 -20.28 5.14 12.37
C LYS A 685 -19.82 5.68 11.01
N ARG A 686 -20.44 5.23 9.91
CA ARG A 686 -20.15 5.74 8.56
C ARG A 686 -20.57 7.20 8.39
N SER A 687 -21.78 7.54 8.87
CA SER A 687 -22.32 8.89 8.76
C SER A 687 -21.65 9.87 9.72
N TYR A 688 -21.25 9.40 10.90
CA TYR A 688 -20.68 10.22 11.97
C TYR A 688 -19.46 9.51 12.61
N PRO A 689 -18.32 9.47 11.91
CA PRO A 689 -17.14 8.71 12.35
C PRO A 689 -16.47 9.27 13.61
N ASP A 690 -16.72 10.53 13.94
CA ASP A 690 -16.25 11.26 15.11
C ASP A 690 -17.08 11.01 16.39
N ARG A 691 -18.23 10.33 16.27
CA ARG A 691 -19.05 9.93 17.43
C ARG A 691 -18.48 8.70 18.10
N PHE A 692 -18.61 8.62 19.43
CA PHE A 692 -18.23 7.45 20.20
C PHE A 692 -19.42 6.49 20.36
N LEU A 693 -19.32 5.32 19.74
CA LEU A 693 -20.36 4.32 19.73
C LEU A 693 -20.00 3.22 20.73
N ALA A 694 -20.66 3.22 21.87
CA ALA A 694 -20.55 2.15 22.85
C ALA A 694 -21.70 1.14 22.72
N TYR A 695 -21.48 -0.06 23.24
CA TYR A 695 -22.48 -1.11 23.26
C TYR A 695 -22.40 -1.94 24.53
N TYR A 696 -23.55 -2.13 25.19
CA TYR A 696 -23.68 -3.06 26.31
C TYR A 696 -23.63 -4.50 25.84
N TYR A 697 -22.61 -5.22 26.29
CA TYR A 697 -22.16 -6.48 25.70
C TYR A 697 -22.39 -7.66 26.65
N ARG A 698 -23.01 -8.74 26.15
CA ARG A 698 -23.26 -9.97 26.93
C ARG A 698 -22.54 -11.20 26.36
N GLY A 699 -21.62 -11.01 25.42
CA GLY A 699 -20.81 -12.09 24.85
C GLY A 699 -21.12 -12.42 23.39
N GLU A 700 -21.93 -11.62 22.71
CA GLU A 700 -22.40 -11.86 21.35
C GLU A 700 -21.26 -11.69 20.33
N SER A 701 -20.95 -12.75 19.58
CA SER A 701 -19.82 -12.73 18.63
C SER A 701 -19.97 -11.68 17.52
N HIS A 702 -21.20 -11.35 17.11
CA HIS A 702 -21.45 -10.38 16.04
C HIS A 702 -21.09 -8.94 16.46
N MET A 703 -21.40 -8.55 17.71
CA MET A 703 -21.00 -7.25 18.26
C MET A 703 -19.50 -7.21 18.58
N ALA A 704 -18.93 -8.31 19.06
CA ALA A 704 -17.48 -8.45 19.21
C ALA A 704 -16.75 -8.28 17.87
N GLN A 705 -17.29 -8.86 16.80
CA GLN A 705 -16.77 -8.69 15.45
C GLN A 705 -16.86 -7.23 14.97
N LEU A 706 -18.00 -6.56 15.16
CA LEU A 706 -18.15 -5.14 14.81
C LEU A 706 -17.15 -4.23 15.53
N ALA A 707 -16.90 -4.48 16.82
CA ALA A 707 -15.88 -3.76 17.58
C ALA A 707 -14.46 -4.05 17.07
N GLY A 708 -14.18 -5.29 16.68
CA GLY A 708 -12.93 -5.68 16.01
C GLY A 708 -12.73 -4.95 14.68
N GLU A 709 -13.81 -4.80 13.90
CA GLU A 709 -13.88 -4.07 12.62
C GLU A 709 -13.86 -2.54 12.78
N GLY A 710 -13.97 -2.02 14.02
CA GLY A 710 -13.94 -0.58 14.31
C GLY A 710 -15.27 0.16 14.12
N HIS A 711 -16.38 -0.57 14.03
CA HIS A 711 -17.73 0.00 13.95
C HIS A 711 -18.36 0.27 15.33
N VAL A 712 -17.78 -0.29 16.38
CA VAL A 712 -18.10 -0.02 17.79
C VAL A 712 -16.80 0.36 18.50
N ASP A 713 -16.79 1.50 19.20
CA ASP A 713 -15.61 2.05 19.86
C ASP A 713 -15.36 1.41 21.23
N LEU A 714 -16.42 0.97 21.91
CA LEU A 714 -16.32 0.32 23.22
C LEU A 714 -17.45 -0.68 23.49
N LEU A 715 -17.07 -1.92 23.81
CA LEU A 715 -17.93 -2.92 24.43
C LEU A 715 -17.90 -2.73 25.95
N ILE A 716 -19.06 -2.53 26.54
CA ILE A 716 -19.25 -2.40 27.98
C ILE A 716 -19.91 -3.70 28.45
N GLN A 717 -19.11 -4.63 28.95
CA GLN A 717 -19.61 -5.94 29.34
C GLN A 717 -20.42 -5.89 30.62
N GLU A 718 -21.62 -6.44 30.58
CA GLU A 718 -22.47 -6.57 31.74
C GLU A 718 -21.89 -7.62 32.71
N GLY A 719 -21.22 -7.17 33.77
CA GLY A 719 -20.53 -8.00 34.76
C GLY A 719 -21.25 -8.01 36.10
N TYR A 720 -22.50 -8.47 36.10
CA TYR A 720 -23.40 -8.58 37.27
C TYR A 720 -22.93 -9.57 38.34
N THR A 721 -21.76 -9.33 38.96
CA THR A 721 -21.16 -10.24 39.95
C THR A 721 -21.93 -10.25 41.27
N HIS A 722 -22.48 -9.12 41.68
CA HIS A 722 -23.28 -8.92 42.88
C HIS A 722 -24.49 -8.06 42.53
N MET A 723 -25.68 -8.48 42.98
CA MET A 723 -26.97 -7.96 42.51
C MET A 723 -27.75 -7.28 43.64
N TYR A 724 -28.48 -6.23 43.27
CA TYR A 724 -29.51 -5.64 44.12
C TYR A 724 -30.60 -6.66 44.44
N LYS A 725 -31.05 -6.72 45.71
CA LYS A 725 -31.92 -7.79 46.24
C LYS A 725 -33.27 -7.94 45.54
N LYS A 726 -33.78 -6.90 44.88
CA LYS A 726 -35.03 -6.97 44.10
C LYS A 726 -34.86 -7.60 42.71
N ILE A 727 -33.63 -7.85 42.26
CA ILE A 727 -33.37 -8.48 40.96
C ILE A 727 -32.96 -9.94 41.20
N PRO A 728 -33.61 -10.91 40.56
CA PRO A 728 -33.26 -12.32 40.70
C PRO A 728 -31.80 -12.59 40.32
N ARG A 729 -31.10 -13.41 41.10
CA ARG A 729 -29.74 -13.83 40.76
C ARG A 729 -29.71 -14.81 39.61
N LYS A 730 -30.66 -15.75 39.57
CA LYS A 730 -30.77 -16.77 38.52
C LYS A 730 -31.10 -16.08 37.19
N GLY A 731 -30.29 -16.30 36.17
CA GLY A 731 -30.47 -15.73 34.82
C GLY A 731 -29.81 -14.36 34.60
N PHE A 732 -29.40 -13.65 35.65
CA PHE A 732 -28.79 -12.32 35.55
C PHE A 732 -27.37 -12.26 36.12
N ALA A 733 -27.13 -12.86 37.29
CA ALA A 733 -25.83 -12.80 37.93
C ALA A 733 -24.80 -13.65 37.17
N ILE A 734 -23.58 -13.12 37.02
CA ILE A 734 -22.48 -13.80 36.33
C ILE A 734 -21.24 -13.85 37.21
N GLY A 735 -20.65 -15.03 37.32
CA GLY A 735 -19.38 -15.23 38.02
C GLY A 735 -18.17 -14.85 37.16
N MET A 736 -16.98 -14.88 37.76
CA MET A 736 -15.73 -14.51 37.07
C MET A 736 -15.43 -15.41 35.85
N ALA A 737 -15.79 -16.69 35.89
CA ALA A 737 -15.64 -17.59 34.75
C ALA A 737 -16.46 -17.13 33.53
N GLY A 738 -17.71 -16.69 33.74
CA GLY A 738 -18.53 -16.15 32.67
C GLY A 738 -18.01 -14.81 32.16
N ILE A 739 -17.46 -13.98 33.04
CA ILE A 739 -16.78 -12.74 32.65
C ILE A 739 -15.60 -13.03 31.72
N LYS A 740 -14.72 -13.96 32.11
CA LYS A 740 -13.57 -14.38 31.29
C LYS A 740 -13.98 -14.95 29.94
N HIS A 741 -15.03 -15.76 29.90
CA HIS A 741 -15.56 -16.28 28.64
C HIS A 741 -15.95 -15.16 27.65
N ARG A 742 -16.65 -14.13 28.13
CA ARG A 742 -17.03 -12.97 27.29
C ARG A 742 -15.81 -12.15 26.84
N ILE A 743 -14.80 -12.01 27.71
CA ILE A 743 -13.49 -11.43 27.38
C ILE A 743 -12.82 -12.19 26.25
N ASP A 744 -12.80 -13.52 26.30
CA ASP A 744 -12.15 -14.33 25.29
C ASP A 744 -12.90 -14.28 23.95
N THR A 745 -14.22 -14.16 23.95
CA THR A 745 -14.99 -13.87 22.74
C THR A 745 -14.60 -12.54 22.11
N ALA A 746 -14.49 -11.46 22.91
CA ALA A 746 -14.02 -10.17 22.41
C ALA A 746 -12.58 -10.25 21.87
N ARG A 747 -11.70 -10.96 22.57
CA ARG A 747 -10.30 -11.20 22.15
C ARG A 747 -10.21 -11.96 20.83
N LYS A 748 -11.01 -13.02 20.66
CA LYS A 748 -11.09 -13.82 19.43
C LYS A 748 -11.42 -12.97 18.20
N HIS A 749 -12.23 -11.93 18.37
CA HIS A 749 -12.64 -11.03 17.29
C HIS A 749 -11.81 -9.74 17.21
N GLY A 750 -10.69 -9.62 17.94
CA GLY A 750 -9.81 -8.45 17.89
C GLY A 750 -10.34 -7.20 18.62
N ALA A 751 -11.35 -7.37 19.48
CA ALA A 751 -12.01 -6.28 20.20
C ALA A 751 -11.50 -6.06 21.64
N ILE A 752 -10.48 -6.78 22.11
CA ILE A 752 -10.04 -6.73 23.52
C ILE A 752 -9.59 -5.33 23.97
N GLN A 753 -8.98 -4.55 23.09
CA GLN A 753 -8.60 -3.15 23.39
C GLN A 753 -9.76 -2.15 23.28
N ARG A 754 -10.97 -2.63 23.01
CA ARG A 754 -12.24 -1.89 22.96
C ARG A 754 -13.26 -2.55 23.89
N HIS A 755 -12.81 -3.11 25.00
CA HIS A 755 -13.67 -3.89 25.88
C HIS A 755 -13.39 -3.59 27.36
N VAL A 756 -14.40 -3.17 28.10
CA VAL A 756 -14.33 -3.01 29.57
C VAL A 756 -15.38 -3.88 30.25
N VAL A 757 -15.09 -4.31 31.47
CA VAL A 757 -16.04 -5.06 32.31
C VAL A 757 -16.70 -4.12 33.29
N MET A 758 -18.03 -4.15 33.34
CA MET A 758 -18.82 -3.35 34.27
C MET A 758 -19.25 -4.19 35.48
N LEU A 759 -18.54 -4.02 36.60
CA LEU A 759 -18.64 -4.88 37.78
C LEU A 759 -19.78 -4.47 38.72
N GLY A 760 -20.70 -5.40 38.95
CA GLY A 760 -21.64 -5.45 40.08
C GLY A 760 -22.58 -4.25 40.21
N HIS A 761 -23.68 -4.45 40.94
CA HIS A 761 -24.53 -3.34 41.37
C HIS A 761 -23.88 -2.66 42.59
N ILE A 762 -23.62 -1.37 42.50
CA ILE A 762 -23.04 -0.55 43.57
C ILE A 762 -24.19 0.08 44.36
N CYS A 763 -24.73 -0.67 45.31
CA CYS A 763 -25.82 -0.26 46.20
C CYS A 763 -25.41 -0.34 47.69
N LYS A 764 -26.30 0.07 48.59
CA LYS A 764 -26.03 0.03 50.03
C LYS A 764 -25.88 -1.41 50.52
N SER A 765 -25.10 -1.62 51.58
CA SER A 765 -24.80 -2.97 52.09
C SER A 765 -26.06 -3.81 52.43
N ASN A 766 -27.12 -3.16 52.93
CA ASN A 766 -28.40 -3.79 53.27
C ASN A 766 -29.34 -4.02 52.05
N GLU A 767 -28.87 -3.72 50.84
CA GLU A 767 -29.63 -3.82 49.60
C GLU A 767 -29.18 -4.99 48.71
N TYR A 768 -28.17 -5.76 49.13
CA TYR A 768 -27.79 -7.00 48.46
C TYR A 768 -28.63 -8.19 48.95
N HIS A 769 -28.61 -9.27 48.18
CA HIS A 769 -29.08 -10.59 48.64
C HIS A 769 -28.28 -11.01 49.89
N PRO A 770 -28.90 -11.67 50.89
CA PRO A 770 -28.21 -12.15 52.08
C PRO A 770 -26.98 -13.00 51.73
N GLY A 771 -25.82 -12.67 52.31
CA GLY A 771 -24.54 -13.36 52.06
C GLY A 771 -23.83 -12.99 50.74
N HIS A 772 -24.43 -12.11 49.94
CA HIS A 772 -23.92 -11.69 48.63
C HIS A 772 -23.63 -10.18 48.55
N GLN A 773 -23.19 -9.59 49.67
CA GLN A 773 -22.76 -8.20 49.71
C GLN A 773 -21.48 -8.00 48.90
N LEU A 774 -21.45 -6.93 48.11
CA LEU A 774 -20.23 -6.45 47.45
C LEU A 774 -19.49 -5.51 48.41
N THR A 775 -18.19 -5.75 48.59
CA THR A 775 -17.31 -4.93 49.44
C THR A 775 -16.16 -4.38 48.60
N ALA A 776 -15.46 -3.36 49.12
CA ALA A 776 -14.30 -2.78 48.46
C ALA A 776 -13.19 -3.83 48.22
N GLU A 777 -12.97 -4.75 49.16
CA GLU A 777 -11.97 -5.82 49.06
C GLU A 777 -12.29 -6.78 47.92
N LYS A 778 -13.58 -7.15 47.75
CA LYS A 778 -14.00 -8.00 46.63
C LYS A 778 -13.81 -7.30 45.28
N ILE A 779 -14.12 -6.00 45.21
CA ILE A 779 -13.88 -5.21 43.99
C ILE A 779 -12.38 -5.15 43.68
N ASP A 780 -11.54 -4.90 44.69
CA ASP A 780 -10.07 -4.86 44.57
C ASP A 780 -9.52 -6.18 44.01
N GLN A 781 -9.99 -7.32 44.55
CA GLN A 781 -9.64 -8.66 44.08
C GLN A 781 -10.05 -8.89 42.62
N MET A 782 -11.30 -8.54 42.27
CA MET A 782 -11.81 -8.70 40.90
C MET A 782 -11.04 -7.85 39.89
N ILE A 783 -10.76 -6.57 40.21
CA ILE A 783 -9.97 -5.70 39.32
C ILE A 783 -8.55 -6.27 39.15
N GLY A 784 -7.91 -6.70 40.24
CA GLY A 784 -6.58 -7.30 40.19
C GLY A 784 -6.52 -8.62 39.40
N GLU A 785 -7.58 -9.44 39.43
CA GLU A 785 -7.70 -10.62 38.58
C GLU A 785 -7.86 -10.24 37.10
N LEU A 786 -8.72 -9.27 36.79
CA LEU A 786 -8.93 -8.80 35.41
C LEU A 786 -7.69 -8.15 34.83
N ARG A 787 -6.94 -7.35 35.60
CA ARG A 787 -5.65 -6.77 35.16
C ARG A 787 -4.62 -7.85 34.82
N ARG A 788 -4.64 -9.01 35.50
CA ARG A 788 -3.76 -10.14 35.17
C ARG A 788 -4.25 -10.94 33.97
N TYR A 789 -5.56 -11.14 33.84
CA TYR A 789 -6.15 -11.97 32.79
C TYR A 789 -6.23 -11.26 31.42
N ALA A 790 -6.53 -9.97 31.43
CA ALA A 790 -6.76 -9.15 30.25
C ALA A 790 -6.21 -7.73 30.46
N PRO A 791 -4.88 -7.56 30.63
CA PRO A 791 -4.25 -6.26 30.84
C PRO A 791 -4.52 -5.26 29.68
N GLU A 792 -4.85 -5.76 28.48
CA GLU A 792 -5.09 -4.96 27.28
C GLU A 792 -6.39 -4.15 27.31
N MET A 793 -7.32 -4.47 28.21
CA MET A 793 -8.59 -3.74 28.31
C MET A 793 -8.35 -2.24 28.60
N PRO A 794 -9.09 -1.33 27.93
CA PRO A 794 -8.93 0.10 28.10
C PRO A 794 -9.57 0.67 29.36
N GLY A 795 -9.90 -0.12 30.39
CA GLY A 795 -10.45 0.40 31.64
C GLY A 795 -11.31 -0.61 32.38
N ILE A 796 -12.28 -0.10 33.13
CA ILE A 796 -13.23 -0.86 33.97
C ILE A 796 -14.51 -0.03 34.14
N GLY A 797 -15.61 -0.65 34.55
CA GLY A 797 -16.80 0.09 34.95
C GLY A 797 -17.55 -0.49 36.14
N PHE A 798 -18.59 0.21 36.57
CA PHE A 798 -19.43 -0.14 37.72
C PHE A 798 -20.92 0.22 37.49
N TYR A 799 -21.86 -0.65 37.88
CA TYR A 799 -23.31 -0.33 37.81
C TYR A 799 -23.76 0.41 39.07
N GLY A 800 -23.78 1.74 39.03
CA GLY A 800 -24.26 2.57 40.14
C GLY A 800 -25.75 2.39 40.48
N LEU A 801 -26.06 2.13 41.75
CA LEU A 801 -27.42 2.06 42.33
C LEU A 801 -27.47 2.67 43.74
N GLY A 802 -26.93 3.89 43.90
CA GLY A 802 -27.07 4.68 45.13
C GLY A 802 -26.17 4.26 46.31
N GLY A 803 -25.17 3.41 46.11
CA GLY A 803 -24.15 3.07 47.10
C GLY A 803 -22.98 4.06 47.14
N GLU A 804 -23.15 5.22 47.76
CA GLU A 804 -22.17 6.33 47.73
C GLU A 804 -20.77 5.95 48.26
N THR A 805 -20.69 5.29 49.42
CA THR A 805 -19.39 4.87 50.00
C THR A 805 -18.64 3.94 49.06
N LEU A 806 -19.34 2.96 48.49
CA LEU A 806 -18.73 2.00 47.58
C LEU A 806 -18.37 2.64 46.23
N ALA A 807 -19.08 3.70 45.81
CA ALA A 807 -18.72 4.49 44.63
C ALA A 807 -17.36 5.19 44.81
N LEU A 808 -17.10 5.75 46.00
CA LEU A 808 -15.78 6.34 46.34
C LEU A 808 -14.68 5.29 46.31
N ASP A 809 -14.95 4.08 46.82
CA ASP A 809 -14.01 2.96 46.74
C ASP A 809 -13.76 2.53 45.29
N CYS A 810 -14.79 2.50 44.44
CA CYS A 810 -14.63 2.16 43.03
C CYS A 810 -13.68 3.14 42.31
N ASP A 811 -13.81 4.45 42.54
CA ASP A 811 -12.91 5.47 41.97
C ASP A 811 -11.47 5.29 42.48
N ARG A 812 -11.30 5.13 43.80
CA ARG A 812 -9.99 4.88 44.42
C ARG A 812 -9.33 3.62 43.86
N LEU A 813 -10.10 2.55 43.65
CA LEU A 813 -9.60 1.29 43.13
C LEU A 813 -9.27 1.37 41.62
N ALA A 814 -10.07 2.10 40.83
CA ALA A 814 -9.73 2.40 39.45
C ALA A 814 -8.39 3.15 39.37
N HIS A 815 -8.19 4.17 40.21
CA HIS A 815 -6.92 4.88 40.31
C HIS A 815 -5.77 3.95 40.72
N LYS A 816 -5.95 3.14 41.78
CA LYS A 816 -4.96 2.18 42.28
C LYS A 816 -4.46 1.22 41.19
N HIS A 817 -5.35 0.67 40.36
CA HIS A 817 -5.02 -0.41 39.42
C HIS A 817 -4.64 0.04 38.02
N PHE A 818 -5.04 1.24 37.60
CA PHE A 818 -4.84 1.71 36.23
C PHE A 818 -3.98 2.97 36.13
N VAL A 819 -4.16 3.93 37.04
CA VAL A 819 -3.50 5.26 37.00
C VAL A 819 -2.20 5.26 37.79
N ALA A 820 -2.24 4.84 39.06
CA ALA A 820 -1.06 4.77 39.92
C ALA A 820 0.12 3.97 39.31
N PRO A 821 -0.08 2.81 38.65
CA PRO A 821 1.02 2.07 38.03
C PRO A 821 1.47 2.64 36.68
N ALA A 822 0.77 3.61 36.07
CA ALA A 822 1.10 4.11 34.73
C ALA A 822 2.48 4.78 34.66
N PRO A 823 3.19 4.68 33.50
CA PRO A 823 4.46 5.36 33.31
C PRO A 823 4.29 6.89 33.41
N ASN A 824 5.38 7.63 33.62
CA ASN A 824 5.38 9.07 33.40
C ASN A 824 5.70 9.33 31.93
N VAL A 825 5.04 10.31 31.30
CA VAL A 825 5.33 10.70 29.92
C VAL A 825 5.32 12.21 29.79
N LEU A 826 6.25 12.76 29.00
CA LEU A 826 6.39 14.17 28.71
C LEU A 826 6.77 14.37 27.25
N ILE A 827 6.12 15.30 26.56
CA ILE A 827 6.55 15.74 25.23
C ILE A 827 7.75 16.68 25.40
N GLN A 828 8.89 16.34 24.79
CA GLN A 828 10.13 17.12 24.85
C GLN A 828 10.22 18.14 23.71
N THR A 829 9.71 17.78 22.54
CA THR A 829 9.69 18.64 21.36
C THR A 829 8.43 18.30 20.56
N PRO A 830 7.67 19.27 20.06
CA PRO A 830 7.83 20.72 20.31
C PRO A 830 7.56 21.12 21.77
N MET A 831 7.87 22.36 22.13
CA MET A 831 7.55 22.93 23.45
C MET A 831 6.10 23.48 23.48
N PHE A 832 5.52 23.60 24.67
CA PHE A 832 4.23 24.26 24.85
C PHE A 832 4.24 25.67 24.25
N GLY A 833 3.22 26.00 23.45
CA GLY A 833 3.06 27.29 22.78
C GLY A 833 4.00 27.53 21.59
N GLN A 834 4.89 26.59 21.26
CA GLN A 834 5.84 26.77 20.16
C GLN A 834 5.10 26.97 18.83
N THR A 835 5.56 27.93 18.03
CA THR A 835 5.11 28.11 16.66
C THR A 835 5.95 27.22 15.73
N LEU A 836 5.26 26.40 14.94
CA LEU A 836 5.84 25.44 14.02
C LEU A 836 5.69 25.96 12.60
N THR A 837 6.81 26.04 11.87
CA THR A 837 6.89 26.68 10.55
C THR A 837 7.45 25.78 9.46
N THR A 838 7.92 24.58 9.81
CA THR A 838 8.58 23.67 8.87
C THR A 838 7.59 22.58 8.41
N PRO A 839 7.66 22.12 7.15
CA PRO A 839 6.73 21.11 6.63
C PRO A 839 6.66 19.83 7.47
N HIS A 840 7.81 19.35 7.96
CA HIS A 840 7.90 18.16 8.82
C HIS A 840 8.49 18.53 10.19
N VAL A 841 7.73 18.27 11.26
CA VAL A 841 8.16 18.45 12.64
C VAL A 841 8.27 17.10 13.32
N THR A 842 9.45 16.78 13.85
CA THR A 842 9.62 15.59 14.68
C THR A 842 9.15 15.89 16.10
N ILE A 843 8.11 15.19 16.52
CA ILE A 843 7.60 15.15 17.89
C ILE A 843 8.39 14.10 18.64
N GLN A 844 8.98 14.47 19.77
CA GLN A 844 9.76 13.58 20.64
C GLN A 844 9.15 13.57 22.04
N ALA A 845 9.06 12.39 22.66
CA ALA A 845 8.55 12.22 24.01
C ALA A 845 9.53 11.44 24.89
N ARG A 846 9.63 11.81 26.16
CA ARG A 846 10.29 11.00 27.17
C ARG A 846 9.23 10.23 27.95
N ALA A 847 9.36 8.92 28.02
CA ALA A 847 8.54 8.11 28.92
C ALA A 847 9.42 7.34 29.90
N THR A 848 9.10 7.43 31.18
CA THR A 848 9.79 6.73 32.27
C THR A 848 8.83 5.68 32.82
N PRO A 849 9.07 4.38 32.59
CA PRO A 849 8.26 3.33 33.18
C PRO A 849 8.40 3.33 34.70
N LYS A 850 7.33 2.94 35.40
CA LYS A 850 7.39 2.64 36.83
C LYS A 850 7.81 1.19 37.05
N ASP A 851 8.44 0.92 38.19
CA ASP A 851 8.99 -0.39 38.53
C ASP A 851 10.01 -0.89 37.47
N LYS A 852 10.19 -2.22 37.36
CA LYS A 852 11.09 -2.85 36.36
C LYS A 852 10.45 -3.00 34.97
N ARG A 853 9.42 -2.22 34.65
CA ARG A 853 8.68 -2.30 33.38
C ARG A 853 9.41 -1.58 32.24
N LYS A 854 8.95 -1.81 31.01
CA LYS A 854 9.51 -1.22 29.79
C LYS A 854 8.42 -0.62 28.94
N ILE A 855 8.68 0.53 28.32
CA ILE A 855 7.78 1.12 27.33
C ILE A 855 7.78 0.23 26.07
N THR A 856 6.60 -0.13 25.58
CA THR A 856 6.40 -1.01 24.43
C THR A 856 5.82 -0.30 23.22
N GLY A 857 5.21 0.87 23.42
CA GLY A 857 4.72 1.67 22.31
C GLY A 857 4.19 3.03 22.72
N TYR A 858 4.01 3.85 21.69
CA TYR A 858 3.47 5.20 21.76
C TYR A 858 2.30 5.33 20.79
N ARG A 859 1.28 6.11 21.16
CA ARG A 859 0.18 6.52 20.29
C ARG A 859 0.19 8.04 20.20
N TRP A 860 0.20 8.57 18.99
CA TRP A 860 0.32 10.00 18.72
C TRP A 860 -0.98 10.54 18.20
N PHE A 861 -1.43 11.66 18.78
CA PHE A 861 -2.67 12.31 18.42
C PHE A 861 -2.44 13.78 18.10
N ILE A 862 -3.12 14.25 17.06
CA ILE A 862 -3.23 15.67 16.70
C ILE A 862 -4.71 16.01 16.70
N ASP A 863 -5.11 16.93 17.58
CA ASP A 863 -6.52 17.30 17.81
C ASP A 863 -7.40 16.07 17.96
N ASN A 864 -6.91 15.10 18.74
CA ASN A 864 -7.60 13.86 19.09
C ASN A 864 -7.77 12.83 17.96
N ARG A 865 -7.23 13.11 16.77
CA ARG A 865 -7.08 12.13 15.71
C ARG A 865 -5.87 11.27 16.04
N LEU A 866 -6.02 9.95 16.13
CA LEU A 866 -4.88 9.05 16.23
C LEU A 866 -4.14 9.06 14.89
N VAL A 867 -3.00 9.73 14.81
CA VAL A 867 -2.24 9.90 13.56
C VAL A 867 -1.17 8.83 13.37
N ALA A 868 -0.63 8.28 14.47
CA ALA A 868 0.40 7.24 14.39
C ALA A 868 0.49 6.37 15.65
N THR A 869 1.07 5.18 15.47
CA THR A 869 1.54 4.31 16.56
C THR A 869 2.98 3.90 16.31
N THR A 870 3.88 4.11 17.26
CA THR A 870 5.32 3.84 17.10
C THR A 870 5.86 3.01 18.26
N LYS A 871 6.97 2.32 18.04
CA LYS A 871 7.74 1.67 19.11
C LYS A 871 8.78 2.61 19.72
N THR A 872 9.19 3.63 18.96
CA THR A 872 10.16 4.65 19.34
C THR A 872 9.45 5.88 19.93
N PRO A 873 10.13 6.64 20.80
CA PRO A 873 9.60 7.87 21.41
C PRO A 873 9.46 9.05 20.44
N GLU A 874 9.35 8.80 19.13
CA GLU A 874 9.38 9.85 18.12
C GLU A 874 8.33 9.60 17.02
N TYR A 875 7.78 10.68 16.49
CA TYR A 875 6.88 10.71 15.35
C TYR A 875 7.09 11.98 14.53
N THR A 876 7.23 11.86 13.21
CA THR A 876 7.33 13.02 12.31
C THR A 876 5.94 13.42 11.81
N TRP A 877 5.50 14.59 12.21
CA TRP A 877 4.23 15.20 11.82
C TRP A 877 4.41 16.09 10.59
N ASP A 878 3.60 15.84 9.56
CA ASP A 878 3.48 16.71 8.38
C ASP A 878 2.45 17.80 8.60
N LEU A 879 2.93 19.01 8.89
CA LEU A 879 2.09 20.16 9.23
C LEU A 879 1.21 20.59 8.06
N ARG A 880 1.59 20.28 6.82
CA ARG A 880 0.83 20.67 5.62
C ARG A 880 -0.52 19.97 5.56
N GLY A 881 -0.68 18.86 6.27
CA GLY A 881 -1.92 18.09 6.37
C GLY A 881 -2.87 18.63 7.43
N ASP A 882 -2.56 19.78 8.03
CA ASP A 882 -3.35 20.42 9.08
C ASP A 882 -3.57 21.90 8.76
N HIS A 883 -4.71 22.44 9.21
CA HIS A 883 -5.00 23.86 9.03
C HIS A 883 -4.05 24.73 9.87
N PRO A 884 -3.73 25.98 9.48
CA PRO A 884 -2.98 26.87 10.37
C PRO A 884 -3.81 27.22 11.60
N GLY A 885 -3.19 27.30 12.77
CA GLY A 885 -3.89 27.63 14.01
C GLY A 885 -3.31 26.95 15.25
N HIS A 886 -4.13 26.87 16.29
CA HIS A 886 -3.79 26.14 17.51
C HIS A 886 -4.12 24.66 17.35
N HIS A 887 -3.13 23.82 17.64
CA HIS A 887 -3.27 22.37 17.64
C HIS A 887 -2.87 21.81 18.99
N THR A 888 -3.45 20.67 19.30
CA THR A 888 -3.17 19.92 20.51
C THR A 888 -2.46 18.61 20.17
N VAL A 889 -1.20 18.50 20.57
CA VAL A 889 -0.40 17.28 20.42
C VAL A 889 -0.56 16.46 21.68
N THR A 890 -1.02 15.21 21.54
CA THR A 890 -1.11 14.25 22.64
C THR A 890 -0.29 13.01 22.33
N VAL A 891 0.43 12.50 23.32
CA VAL A 891 1.13 11.21 23.24
C VAL A 891 0.64 10.31 24.36
N HIS A 892 0.28 9.07 24.04
CA HIS A 892 0.11 8.02 25.04
C HIS A 892 1.35 7.14 25.05
N ALA A 893 1.93 6.89 26.22
CA ALA A 893 2.96 5.87 26.41
C ALA A 893 2.35 4.62 27.03
N ILE A 894 2.72 3.44 26.51
CA ILE A 894 2.21 2.14 26.95
C ILE A 894 3.37 1.26 27.39
N ASP A 895 3.32 0.73 28.61
CA ASP A 895 4.33 -0.22 29.09
C ASP A 895 3.97 -1.69 28.80
N ASN A 896 4.89 -2.60 29.09
CA ASN A 896 4.70 -4.05 28.89
C ASN A 896 3.69 -4.70 29.84
N GLY A 897 3.15 -3.95 30.81
CA GLY A 897 1.98 -4.34 31.62
C GLY A 897 0.69 -3.69 31.14
N TRP A 898 0.68 -3.08 29.95
CA TRP A 898 -0.43 -2.33 29.38
C TRP A 898 -0.90 -1.15 30.22
N ASN A 899 -0.02 -0.60 31.06
CA ASN A 899 -0.33 0.63 31.77
C ASN A 899 -0.07 1.81 30.84
N ARG A 900 -1.00 2.76 30.85
CA ARG A 900 -1.06 3.85 29.88
C ARG A 900 -1.03 5.18 30.61
N ALA A 901 -0.23 6.12 30.11
CA ALA A 901 -0.27 7.51 30.53
C ALA A 901 -0.29 8.41 29.30
N ALA A 902 -0.84 9.62 29.46
CA ALA A 902 -0.90 10.62 28.41
C ALA A 902 -0.13 11.88 28.80
N SER A 903 0.46 12.55 27.81
CA SER A 903 0.97 13.92 27.92
C SER A 903 0.44 14.72 26.75
N GLN A 904 0.15 15.99 26.98
CA GLN A 904 -0.44 16.86 26.00
C GLN A 904 0.17 18.25 26.08
N ILE A 905 0.37 18.86 24.92
CA ILE A 905 0.78 20.27 24.79
C ILE A 905 -0.03 20.94 23.69
N ALA A 906 -0.27 22.25 23.86
CA ALA A 906 -0.76 23.10 22.78
C ALA A 906 0.42 23.66 21.99
N VAL A 907 0.29 23.73 20.66
CA VAL A 907 1.26 24.34 19.74
C VAL A 907 0.52 25.21 18.73
N ARG A 908 1.25 26.04 18.00
CA ARG A 908 0.70 26.82 16.89
C ARG A 908 1.33 26.38 15.58
N VAL A 909 0.51 25.96 14.61
CA VAL A 909 0.96 25.70 13.24
C VAL A 909 0.81 26.99 12.45
N ALA A 910 1.93 27.55 12.00
CA ALA A 910 1.94 28.58 10.97
C ALA A 910 1.89 27.91 9.58
N ARG A 911 1.43 28.63 8.54
CA ARG A 911 1.54 28.09 7.17
C ARG A 911 3.02 27.82 6.88
N PRO A 912 3.43 26.56 6.67
CA PRO A 912 4.80 26.23 6.34
C PRO A 912 5.17 26.62 4.91
#